data_AF-A0A7J6L7M4-F1
#
_entry.id   AF-A0A7J6L7M4-F1
#
_cell.length_a   1.000
_cell.length_b   1.000
_cell.length_c   1.000
_cell.angle_alpha   90.00
_cell.angle_beta   90.00
_cell.angle_gamma   90.00
#
_symmetry.space_group_name_H-M   'P 1'
#
loop_
_entity.id
_entity.type
_entity.pdbx_description
1 polymer ?
#
loop_
_entity_poly.entity_id
_entity_poly.type
_entity_poly.pdbx_seq_one_letter_code
_entity_poly.pdbx_strand_id
1 'polypeptide(L)'
;MSKCIPLRAPQSAARPGKVSSLATKARIATPEALYDWMKKCKHCKLVSTELPEFGCNIVDVSMLKKKSEDKTYSRNNLLHCLLRRGLSLAVWDGSKRRRIMAQEGCSLGVEEGLKVTLLRQGLPKFFDIDVDEDFTGSGVQSWLGKRLVEQWPNRLYLLDKANGENAQVSWAVEVSAWVICSKNVSLMAKEESDIAKFDEDRFEYARFVAHVWFEELQKLQKKGTVDTVKDALSSRTLVGELCGRSGVQHLVEYALVDNVCGCESACVDPAEALSMIKEWGLTTIEEVRPAKLVEFSPGDWDGLSNEISAISQYEMQDVRTLEQLIRCGREGVVAYFEHWVPDTGEATVVALGKAKTAQYKLLRKMRETAKAFSRKPQKSLLQTYKQTAEATLANNDRKEQILVLFLELFRRVEFVVRNNKEGFRDFTAIDQRFPELLALAAKTPAVGERQATGAVIAVLSPPGMIPKELFTDDVLLGLENLPNMLAEGRHVGPLRSVLALKCIDPELRKNIEVFQYGWDEEPEEILRRSLKNGECNELAEADRSFYACSLEKKRALITKWHETLGKVAAAGVQQTKITSIDELKSAIRETFSKKVGPIPGAGRAQRVFVVAPVGVPGSGKTRLLTEVFRKLTVSRCKYRQGIVEEKNGLDIDPQANIRDAIYLSSDDFAEAGKANQRVQNRRMKQASETFARDVVGQSPEGSNHVVIIDKNHVHTGDLRGSAVAFMQPDTQVKVIGLFLGEAAEEEASHWDYPWGPRAMAVCLGRVLNRKDHPTLGSDTNDQRSKAAVFLTFWKMFKSYWGLQENKLISSVLKLPIINSGRWIEDGTVLAEEVLAKTPGQKDRNRWNYEVGEDDLARIDRLVKLVETDEESFVESDKCVDMVVEKLEASAAQIHWPLYVGVSVSGFNREVLVKHTMALLHQPGQWTIREELHVTLLFLACRRPEGEKQQGVVEEVTKGSDMIVTVRPRKAFEVPGRMLCVEVEVDGPEWLDHLQPQPHLHVTMALDSGCPAKLAREFLRGYYEGGEEVDGTKVSDINTYEFPEMFILPNCKVQGFFNYELLITTAAVVERLNLSQSRGGGSQLETPEVFDLSRRPT
;
A
#
# COMPACT_ATOMS: atom_id res chain seq x y z
N MET A 1 -66.55 -32.08 -23.79
CA MET A 1 -66.81 -32.35 -22.36
C MET A 1 -65.97 -33.55 -21.93
N SER A 2 -64.72 -33.30 -21.53
CA SER A 2 -63.83 -34.29 -20.95
C SER A 2 -63.43 -33.78 -19.57
N LYS A 3 -63.92 -34.46 -18.53
CA LYS A 3 -63.63 -34.13 -17.13
C LYS A 3 -62.14 -34.35 -16.88
N CYS A 4 -61.37 -33.26 -16.77
CA CYS A 4 -60.05 -33.29 -16.16
C CYS A 4 -60.24 -33.62 -14.67
N ILE A 5 -59.80 -34.82 -14.30
CA ILE A 5 -59.61 -35.22 -12.90
C ILE A 5 -58.44 -34.37 -12.39
N PRO A 6 -58.59 -33.59 -11.30
CA PRO A 6 -57.44 -32.93 -10.70
C PRO A 6 -56.55 -34.02 -10.12
N LEU A 7 -55.36 -34.20 -10.69
CA LEU A 7 -54.28 -34.93 -10.04
C LEU A 7 -54.03 -34.25 -8.69
N ARG A 8 -54.48 -34.89 -7.61
CA ARG A 8 -54.03 -34.56 -6.25
C ARG A 8 -52.52 -34.78 -6.24
N ALA A 9 -51.76 -33.70 -6.17
CA ALA A 9 -50.35 -33.76 -5.85
C ALA A 9 -50.16 -34.61 -4.57
N PRO A 10 -49.16 -35.49 -4.51
CA PRO A 10 -48.87 -36.23 -3.29
C PRO A 10 -48.60 -35.22 -2.16
N GLN A 11 -49.44 -35.24 -1.14
CA GLN A 11 -49.23 -34.49 0.10
C GLN A 11 -48.07 -35.13 0.88
N SER A 12 -46.83 -35.03 0.41
CA SER A 12 -45.69 -35.03 1.35
C SER A 12 -45.64 -33.63 1.94
N ALA A 13 -46.57 -33.34 2.86
CA ALA A 13 -46.54 -32.11 3.63
C ALA A 13 -45.17 -32.04 4.31
N ALA A 14 -44.29 -31.17 3.83
CA ALA A 14 -43.03 -30.86 4.49
C ALA A 14 -43.37 -30.58 5.95
N ARG A 15 -42.77 -31.34 6.87
CA ARG A 15 -43.03 -31.17 8.29
C ARG A 15 -42.70 -29.72 8.64
N PRO A 16 -43.64 -28.92 9.18
CA PRO A 16 -43.34 -27.54 9.54
C PRO A 16 -42.21 -27.56 10.57
N GLY A 17 -41.09 -26.90 10.25
CA GLY A 17 -39.93 -26.85 11.13
C GLY A 17 -40.32 -26.30 12.51
N LYS A 18 -39.83 -26.93 13.58
CA LYS A 18 -40.06 -26.44 14.94
C LYS A 18 -39.34 -25.10 15.14
N VAL A 19 -40.10 -24.09 15.55
CA VAL A 19 -39.54 -22.79 15.95
C VAL A 19 -38.77 -22.97 17.25
N SER A 20 -37.53 -22.52 17.28
CA SER A 20 -36.64 -22.58 18.44
C SER A 20 -37.28 -21.91 19.65
N SER A 21 -37.11 -22.53 20.82
CA SER A 21 -37.54 -21.95 22.09
C SER A 21 -36.98 -20.54 22.33
N LEU A 22 -35.79 -20.22 21.78
CA LEU A 22 -35.19 -18.88 21.86
C LEU A 22 -35.96 -17.85 21.01
N ALA A 23 -36.33 -18.22 19.78
CA ALA A 23 -37.11 -17.35 18.89
C ALA A 23 -38.52 -17.12 19.45
N THR A 24 -39.14 -18.16 19.99
CA THR A 24 -40.43 -18.09 20.68
C THR A 24 -40.34 -17.18 21.91
N LYS A 25 -39.32 -17.34 22.76
CA LYS A 25 -39.08 -16.45 23.92
C LYS A 25 -38.86 -15.00 23.50
N ALA A 26 -38.21 -14.77 22.35
CA ALA A 26 -37.99 -13.45 21.80
C ALA A 26 -39.21 -12.88 21.04
N ARG A 27 -40.30 -13.64 20.90
CA ARG A 27 -41.51 -13.31 20.13
C ARG A 27 -41.23 -13.05 18.63
N ILE A 28 -40.32 -13.83 18.05
CA ILE A 28 -39.89 -13.73 16.65
C ILE A 28 -40.32 -15.01 15.92
N ALA A 29 -41.64 -15.17 15.77
CA ALA A 29 -42.23 -16.35 15.13
C ALA A 29 -42.69 -16.10 13.69
N THR A 30 -42.75 -14.83 13.25
CA THR A 30 -43.17 -14.43 11.90
C THR A 30 -42.09 -13.61 11.19
N PRO A 31 -42.07 -13.59 9.85
CA PRO A 31 -41.15 -12.73 9.09
C PRO A 31 -41.29 -11.24 9.42
N GLU A 32 -42.50 -10.75 9.71
CA GLU A 32 -42.75 -9.36 10.12
C GLU A 32 -42.09 -9.06 11.47
N ALA A 33 -42.27 -9.94 12.46
CA ALA A 33 -41.63 -9.79 13.77
C ALA A 33 -40.10 -9.86 13.67
N LEU A 34 -39.58 -10.72 12.78
CA LEU A 34 -38.15 -10.81 12.48
C LEU A 34 -37.62 -9.50 11.87
N TYR A 35 -38.32 -8.96 10.87
CA TYR A 35 -37.98 -7.69 10.23
C TYR A 35 -37.95 -6.53 11.23
N ASP A 36 -39.00 -6.40 12.06
CA ASP A 36 -39.10 -5.37 13.08
C ASP A 36 -38.00 -5.49 14.14
N TRP A 37 -37.68 -6.71 14.54
CA TRP A 37 -36.57 -6.97 15.46
C TRP A 37 -35.23 -6.56 14.83
N MET A 38 -35.01 -6.89 13.56
CA MET A 38 -33.77 -6.58 12.84
C MET A 38 -33.55 -5.08 12.67
N LYS A 39 -34.61 -4.29 12.42
CA LYS A 39 -34.54 -2.82 12.40
C LYS A 39 -34.05 -2.24 13.72
N LYS A 40 -34.36 -2.90 14.84
CA LYS A 40 -33.99 -2.47 16.20
C LYS A 40 -32.64 -3.05 16.64
N CYS A 41 -32.12 -4.06 15.93
CA CYS A 41 -30.91 -4.76 16.33
C CYS A 41 -29.65 -3.96 15.96
N LYS A 42 -28.96 -3.41 16.96
CA LYS A 42 -27.71 -2.62 16.81
C LYS A 42 -26.55 -3.36 16.13
N HIS A 43 -26.67 -4.67 15.97
CA HIS A 43 -25.65 -5.51 15.34
C HIS A 43 -25.91 -5.76 13.85
N CYS A 44 -27.11 -5.47 13.36
CA CYS A 44 -27.54 -5.73 11.98
C CYS A 44 -27.50 -4.45 11.14
N LYS A 45 -27.25 -4.62 9.84
CA LYS A 45 -27.39 -3.63 8.78
C LYS A 45 -28.34 -4.21 7.75
N LEU A 46 -29.44 -3.49 7.50
CA LEU A 46 -30.42 -3.83 6.49
C LEU A 46 -30.06 -3.06 5.21
N VAL A 47 -29.93 -3.78 4.10
CA VAL A 47 -29.65 -3.19 2.80
C VAL A 47 -30.83 -3.49 1.89
N SER A 48 -31.57 -2.44 1.53
CA SER A 48 -32.75 -2.55 0.68
C SER A 48 -32.38 -2.37 -0.79
N THR A 49 -32.94 -3.21 -1.65
CA THR A 49 -32.89 -3.12 -3.12
C THR A 49 -34.33 -3.10 -3.61
N GLU A 50 -34.76 -2.01 -4.25
CA GLU A 50 -36.11 -1.94 -4.82
C GLU A 50 -36.20 -2.79 -6.07
N LEU A 51 -37.28 -3.57 -6.20
CA LEU A 51 -37.57 -4.33 -7.42
C LEU A 51 -39.00 -4.02 -7.90
N PRO A 52 -39.15 -2.92 -8.67
CA PRO A 52 -40.45 -2.44 -9.12
C PRO A 52 -41.28 -3.50 -9.87
N GLU A 53 -40.65 -4.35 -10.66
CA GLU A 53 -41.32 -5.41 -11.44
C GLU A 53 -41.96 -6.50 -10.57
N PHE A 54 -41.48 -6.66 -9.34
CA PHE A 54 -42.03 -7.59 -8.36
C PHE A 54 -42.91 -6.87 -7.32
N GLY A 55 -42.95 -5.54 -7.34
CA GLY A 55 -43.71 -4.75 -6.37
C GLY A 55 -43.23 -4.89 -4.92
N CYS A 56 -41.95 -5.21 -4.73
CA CYS A 56 -41.37 -5.41 -3.40
C CYS A 56 -39.95 -4.84 -3.30
N ASN A 57 -39.48 -4.74 -2.07
CA ASN A 57 -38.09 -4.43 -1.77
C ASN A 57 -37.44 -5.69 -1.19
N ILE A 58 -36.32 -6.12 -1.77
CA ILE A 58 -35.47 -7.13 -1.12
C ILE A 58 -34.66 -6.43 -0.05
N VAL A 59 -34.71 -6.94 1.17
CA VAL A 59 -33.91 -6.50 2.29
C VAL A 59 -32.91 -7.58 2.65
N ASP A 60 -31.66 -7.38 2.24
CA ASP A 60 -30.53 -8.21 2.66
C ASP A 60 -30.08 -7.80 4.07
N VAL A 61 -29.96 -8.76 4.96
CA VAL A 61 -29.54 -8.53 6.34
C VAL A 61 -28.09 -8.97 6.51
N SER A 62 -27.25 -8.03 6.95
CA SER A 62 -25.82 -8.25 7.17
C SER A 62 -25.39 -7.78 8.55
N MET A 63 -24.23 -8.21 9.02
CA MET A 63 -23.67 -7.72 10.27
C MET A 63 -23.03 -6.34 10.08
N LEU A 64 -23.34 -5.40 10.97
CA LEU A 64 -22.85 -4.01 10.91
C LEU A 64 -21.31 -3.95 11.04
N LYS A 65 -20.75 -4.71 11.99
CA LYS A 65 -19.30 -4.76 12.26
C LYS A 65 -18.70 -6.09 11.80
N LYS A 66 -18.24 -6.15 10.55
CA LYS A 66 -17.62 -7.36 9.96
C LYS A 66 -16.42 -7.90 10.77
N LYS A 67 -15.58 -7.02 11.35
CA LYS A 67 -14.40 -7.44 12.13
C LYS A 67 -14.73 -8.16 13.44
N SER A 68 -15.90 -7.90 14.01
CA SER A 68 -16.35 -8.51 15.26
C SER A 68 -17.51 -9.48 15.03
N GLU A 69 -17.78 -9.88 13.77
CA GLU A 69 -18.86 -10.78 13.39
C GLU A 69 -18.81 -12.06 14.23
N ASP A 70 -17.67 -12.74 14.23
CA ASP A 70 -17.48 -14.03 14.91
C ASP A 70 -17.68 -13.92 16.43
N LYS A 71 -17.09 -12.90 17.06
CA LYS A 71 -17.25 -12.59 18.49
C LYS A 71 -18.68 -12.23 18.86
N THR A 72 -19.44 -11.62 17.95
CA THR A 72 -20.84 -11.26 18.20
C THR A 72 -21.73 -12.48 18.13
N TYR A 73 -21.52 -13.35 17.12
CA TYR A 73 -22.25 -14.61 17.00
C TYR A 73 -21.97 -15.55 18.18
N SER A 74 -20.72 -15.66 18.64
CA SER A 74 -20.37 -16.55 19.75
C SER A 74 -20.96 -16.11 21.09
N ARG A 75 -21.26 -14.80 21.25
CA ARG A 75 -21.81 -14.23 22.49
C ARG A 75 -23.35 -14.12 22.49
N ASN A 76 -24.01 -14.28 21.35
CA ASN A 76 -25.44 -14.04 21.23
C ASN A 76 -26.15 -15.19 20.49
N ASN A 77 -26.65 -16.15 21.27
CA ASN A 77 -27.36 -17.33 20.78
C ASN A 77 -28.62 -16.97 19.96
N LEU A 78 -29.30 -15.87 20.29
CA LEU A 78 -30.47 -15.42 19.56
C LEU A 78 -30.08 -14.92 18.15
N LEU A 79 -29.02 -14.10 18.05
CA LEU A 79 -28.48 -13.67 16.76
C LEU A 79 -28.01 -14.85 15.91
N HIS A 80 -27.34 -15.81 16.54
CA HIS A 80 -26.87 -17.03 15.87
C HIS A 80 -28.02 -17.85 15.28
N CYS A 81 -29.09 -18.03 16.05
CA CYS A 81 -30.30 -18.73 15.61
C CYS A 81 -31.04 -18.00 14.49
N LEU A 82 -31.21 -16.67 14.60
CA LEU A 82 -32.08 -15.88 13.72
C LEU A 82 -31.39 -15.39 12.44
N LEU A 83 -30.23 -14.75 12.57
CA LEU A 83 -29.62 -14.03 11.44
C LEU A 83 -29.07 -15.00 10.41
N ARG A 84 -28.49 -16.12 10.86
CA ARG A 84 -27.76 -17.11 10.04
C ARG A 84 -26.79 -16.43 9.05
N ARG A 85 -26.05 -17.20 8.25
CA ARG A 85 -25.05 -16.65 7.31
C ARG A 85 -25.68 -16.45 5.93
N GLY A 86 -26.47 -15.39 5.84
CA GLY A 86 -27.23 -15.02 4.67
C GLY A 86 -28.73 -15.03 4.94
N LEU A 87 -29.36 -13.87 4.95
CA LEU A 87 -30.78 -13.72 5.22
C LEU A 87 -31.34 -12.59 4.37
N SER A 88 -32.43 -12.88 3.66
CA SER A 88 -33.07 -11.91 2.78
C SER A 88 -34.58 -11.99 2.93
N LEU A 89 -35.19 -10.82 3.01
CA LEU A 89 -36.63 -10.63 3.21
C LEU A 89 -37.21 -9.88 2.01
N ALA A 90 -38.41 -10.24 1.55
CA ALA A 90 -39.20 -9.38 0.68
C ALA A 90 -40.14 -8.56 1.55
N VAL A 91 -40.04 -7.24 1.44
CA VAL A 91 -40.95 -6.30 2.08
C VAL A 91 -41.90 -5.78 1.00
N TRP A 92 -43.17 -6.12 1.15
CA TRP A 92 -44.20 -5.77 0.16
C TRP A 92 -44.87 -4.46 0.55
N ASP A 93 -44.89 -3.50 -0.36
CA ASP A 93 -45.70 -2.31 -0.23
C ASP A 93 -47.12 -2.63 -0.75
N GLY A 94 -48.09 -2.75 0.17
CA GLY A 94 -49.47 -3.06 -0.16
C GLY A 94 -50.10 -2.10 -1.17
N SER A 95 -49.60 -0.86 -1.27
CA SER A 95 -50.05 0.11 -2.28
C SER A 95 -49.51 -0.19 -3.68
N LYS A 96 -48.22 -0.53 -3.81
CA LYS A 96 -47.58 -0.91 -5.08
C LYS A 96 -48.11 -2.26 -5.58
N ARG A 97 -48.28 -3.23 -4.68
CA ARG A 97 -48.81 -4.56 -5.01
C ARG A 97 -50.21 -4.50 -5.59
N ARG A 98 -51.09 -3.63 -5.04
CA ARG A 98 -52.43 -3.40 -5.59
C ARG A 98 -52.38 -2.93 -7.04
N ARG A 99 -51.43 -2.06 -7.42
CA ARG A 99 -51.30 -1.60 -8.82
C ARG A 99 -50.91 -2.71 -9.77
N ILE A 100 -49.96 -3.56 -9.38
CA ILE A 100 -49.50 -4.69 -10.21
C ILE A 100 -50.62 -5.73 -10.36
N MET A 101 -51.27 -6.12 -9.26
CA MET A 101 -52.39 -7.07 -9.32
C MET A 101 -53.61 -6.52 -10.09
N ALA A 102 -53.85 -5.21 -10.03
CA ALA A 102 -54.89 -4.57 -10.83
C ALA A 102 -54.56 -4.61 -12.34
N GLN A 103 -53.29 -4.49 -12.73
CA GLN A 103 -52.85 -4.67 -14.12
C GLN A 103 -53.00 -6.12 -14.60
N GLU A 104 -52.84 -7.09 -13.70
CA GLU A 104 -53.01 -8.53 -14.00
C GLU A 104 -54.46 -9.04 -13.86
N GLY A 105 -55.42 -8.16 -13.53
CA GLY A 105 -56.85 -8.51 -13.45
C GLY A 105 -57.26 -9.33 -12.23
N CYS A 106 -56.45 -9.39 -11.17
CA CYS A 106 -56.77 -10.13 -9.94
C CYS A 106 -57.38 -9.21 -8.86
N SER A 107 -58.66 -9.41 -8.55
CA SER A 107 -59.43 -8.65 -7.55
C SER A 107 -59.50 -9.34 -6.17
N LEU A 108 -58.35 -9.76 -5.63
CA LEU A 108 -58.29 -10.31 -4.27
C LEU A 108 -58.24 -9.16 -3.23
N GLY A 109 -59.00 -9.28 -2.14
CA GLY A 109 -59.00 -8.32 -1.04
C GLY A 109 -57.65 -8.29 -0.33
N VAL A 110 -56.80 -7.32 -0.70
CA VAL A 110 -55.48 -7.14 -0.11
C VAL A 110 -55.62 -6.32 1.17
N GLU A 111 -55.28 -6.92 2.33
CA GLU A 111 -55.16 -6.21 3.61
C GLU A 111 -54.10 -5.10 3.52
N GLU A 112 -54.37 -3.92 4.10
CA GLU A 112 -53.49 -2.74 4.02
C GLU A 112 -52.20 -2.82 4.87
N GLY A 113 -51.83 -4.03 5.31
CA GLY A 113 -50.66 -4.27 6.13
C GLY A 113 -49.34 -4.38 5.35
N LEU A 114 -48.23 -4.04 6.03
CA LEU A 114 -46.90 -4.40 5.59
C LEU A 114 -46.77 -5.93 5.64
N LYS A 115 -46.76 -6.59 4.47
CA LYS A 115 -46.45 -8.02 4.39
C LYS A 115 -44.94 -8.19 4.30
N VAL A 116 -44.38 -9.15 5.03
CA VAL A 116 -42.97 -9.55 4.91
C VAL A 116 -42.90 -11.04 4.58
N THR A 117 -42.12 -11.41 3.57
CA THR A 117 -41.85 -12.83 3.24
C THR A 117 -40.38 -13.13 3.48
N LEU A 118 -40.08 -14.24 4.15
CA LEU A 118 -38.72 -14.77 4.24
C LEU A 118 -38.35 -15.40 2.90
N LEU A 119 -37.47 -14.75 2.15
CA LEU A 119 -37.05 -15.25 0.83
C LEU A 119 -36.00 -16.34 0.97
N ARG A 120 -35.03 -16.12 1.87
CA ARG A 120 -33.84 -16.96 2.01
C ARG A 120 -33.39 -17.01 3.46
N GLN A 121 -32.93 -18.18 3.88
CA GLN A 121 -32.18 -18.36 5.11
C GLN A 121 -31.00 -19.34 4.90
N GLY A 122 -29.77 -18.84 5.04
CA GLY A 122 -28.55 -19.64 4.90
C GLY A 122 -28.24 -20.50 6.12
N LEU A 123 -27.12 -21.22 6.08
CA LEU A 123 -26.62 -22.00 7.22
C LEU A 123 -26.30 -21.10 8.43
N PRO A 124 -26.48 -21.57 9.67
CA PRO A 124 -26.04 -20.82 10.84
C PRO A 124 -24.53 -20.57 10.80
N LYS A 125 -24.06 -19.55 11.50
CA LYS A 125 -22.62 -19.25 11.55
C LYS A 125 -21.88 -20.36 12.29
N PHE A 126 -21.02 -21.11 11.62
CA PHE A 126 -20.16 -22.11 12.26
C PHE A 126 -18.69 -21.69 12.30
N PHE A 127 -17.99 -22.20 13.32
CA PHE A 127 -16.63 -21.81 13.71
C PHE A 127 -15.62 -22.91 13.39
N ASP A 128 -14.34 -22.52 13.35
CA ASP A 128 -13.27 -23.52 13.28
C ASP A 128 -13.30 -24.32 14.59
N ILE A 129 -13.27 -25.64 14.50
CA ILE A 129 -13.22 -26.53 15.67
C ILE A 129 -11.78 -26.49 16.18
N ASP A 130 -11.63 -26.06 17.42
CA ASP A 130 -10.37 -26.13 18.15
C ASP A 130 -10.48 -27.30 19.12
N VAL A 131 -9.76 -28.38 18.82
CA VAL A 131 -9.93 -29.63 19.57
C VAL A 131 -9.58 -29.44 21.04
N ASP A 132 -8.54 -28.65 21.33
CA ASP A 132 -8.05 -28.47 22.69
C ASP A 132 -9.00 -27.56 23.47
N GLU A 133 -9.50 -26.48 22.87
CA GLU A 133 -10.44 -25.56 23.54
C GLU A 133 -11.87 -26.13 23.61
N ASP A 134 -12.38 -26.76 22.56
CA ASP A 134 -13.79 -27.13 22.47
C ASP A 134 -14.15 -28.39 23.29
N PHE A 135 -13.18 -29.29 23.54
CA PHE A 135 -13.48 -30.63 24.07
C PHE A 135 -12.82 -30.97 25.43
N THR A 136 -11.79 -30.24 25.90
CA THR A 136 -11.03 -30.64 27.10
C THR A 136 -11.62 -30.21 28.45
N GLY A 137 -12.92 -29.89 28.52
CA GLY A 137 -13.65 -29.59 29.76
C GLY A 137 -13.31 -28.26 30.45
N SER A 138 -12.14 -27.67 30.22
CA SER A 138 -11.79 -26.31 30.65
C SER A 138 -12.38 -25.23 29.73
N GLY A 139 -12.69 -25.58 28.47
CA GLY A 139 -13.20 -24.69 27.43
C GLY A 139 -14.69 -24.84 27.08
N VAL A 140 -15.53 -25.25 28.04
CA VAL A 140 -17.02 -25.16 27.99
C VAL A 140 -17.53 -23.71 27.78
N GLN A 141 -16.64 -22.73 27.57
CA GLN A 141 -17.00 -21.37 27.19
C GLN A 141 -17.30 -21.19 25.69
N SER A 142 -16.78 -22.07 24.82
CA SER A 142 -17.02 -21.96 23.38
C SER A 142 -18.50 -22.21 23.04
N TRP A 143 -18.98 -21.56 21.96
CA TRP A 143 -20.39 -21.70 21.55
C TRP A 143 -20.72 -23.14 21.15
N LEU A 144 -19.80 -23.80 20.43
CA LEU A 144 -19.97 -25.17 19.97
C LEU A 144 -19.98 -26.14 21.16
N GLY A 145 -18.99 -26.04 22.06
CA GLY A 145 -18.93 -26.88 23.27
C GLY A 145 -20.20 -26.80 24.11
N LYS A 146 -20.74 -25.58 24.34
CA LYS A 146 -22.03 -25.40 25.03
C LYS A 146 -23.18 -26.11 24.33
N ARG A 147 -23.27 -26.00 23.01
CA ARG A 147 -24.34 -26.65 22.23
C ARG A 147 -24.24 -28.17 22.26
N LEU A 148 -23.03 -28.71 22.14
CA LEU A 148 -22.80 -30.16 22.20
C LEU A 148 -23.09 -30.73 23.60
N VAL A 149 -22.87 -29.96 24.67
CA VAL A 149 -23.27 -30.33 26.04
C VAL A 149 -24.79 -30.29 26.22
N GLU A 150 -25.46 -29.26 25.68
CA GLU A 150 -26.93 -29.13 25.74
C GLU A 150 -27.64 -30.25 24.96
N GLN A 151 -27.09 -30.62 23.80
CA GLN A 151 -27.66 -31.61 22.89
C GLN A 151 -26.53 -32.49 22.33
N TRP A 152 -26.25 -33.58 23.04
CA TRP A 152 -25.18 -34.50 22.65
C TRP A 152 -25.46 -35.15 21.28
N PRO A 153 -24.54 -35.01 20.30
CA PRO A 153 -24.67 -35.70 19.03
C PRO A 153 -24.27 -37.17 19.19
N ASN A 154 -25.05 -38.07 18.61
CA ASN A 154 -24.68 -39.48 18.49
C ASN A 154 -24.19 -39.84 17.08
N ARG A 155 -24.27 -38.89 16.13
CA ARG A 155 -23.75 -39.00 14.77
C ARG A 155 -22.99 -37.76 14.35
N LEU A 156 -21.95 -37.98 13.54
CA LEU A 156 -21.16 -36.92 12.90
C LEU A 156 -21.02 -37.23 11.41
N TYR A 157 -21.52 -36.32 10.59
CA TYR A 157 -21.22 -36.33 9.16
C TYR A 157 -20.08 -35.38 8.86
N LEU A 158 -19.05 -35.89 8.21
CA LEU A 158 -17.92 -35.12 7.71
C LEU A 158 -18.04 -35.00 6.20
N LEU A 159 -18.44 -33.83 5.75
CA LEU A 159 -18.45 -33.50 4.33
C LEU A 159 -17.19 -32.72 3.97
N ASP A 160 -16.75 -32.83 2.73
CA ASP A 160 -15.71 -31.95 2.21
C ASP A 160 -16.09 -30.49 2.45
N LYS A 161 -15.06 -29.67 2.67
CA LYS A 161 -15.23 -28.23 2.65
C LYS A 161 -14.64 -27.73 1.34
N ALA A 162 -15.49 -27.48 0.36
CA ALA A 162 -15.10 -26.87 -0.88
C ALA A 162 -14.51 -25.47 -0.63
N ASN A 163 -13.55 -25.12 -1.49
CA ASN A 163 -12.88 -23.84 -1.49
C ASN A 163 -13.44 -23.00 -2.64
N GLY A 164 -14.60 -22.38 -2.40
CA GLY A 164 -15.28 -21.56 -3.39
C GLY A 164 -15.96 -20.35 -2.76
N GLU A 165 -16.94 -19.83 -3.47
CA GLU A 165 -17.79 -18.75 -3.00
C GLU A 165 -19.18 -19.28 -2.67
N ASN A 166 -19.73 -18.81 -1.56
CA ASN A 166 -21.02 -19.29 -1.09
C ASN A 166 -22.15 -18.90 -2.06
N ALA A 167 -22.89 -19.91 -2.51
CA ALA A 167 -24.03 -19.81 -3.40
C ALA A 167 -25.30 -20.23 -2.66
N GLN A 168 -26.41 -19.49 -2.82
CA GLN A 168 -27.68 -19.88 -2.21
C GLN A 168 -28.84 -19.63 -3.17
N VAL A 169 -29.78 -20.57 -3.23
CA VAL A 169 -30.93 -20.53 -4.13
C VAL A 169 -32.21 -20.92 -3.38
N SER A 170 -33.28 -20.18 -3.61
CA SER A 170 -34.63 -20.49 -3.11
C SER A 170 -35.68 -20.05 -4.14
N TRP A 171 -36.94 -20.44 -3.94
CA TRP A 171 -38.04 -20.10 -4.84
C TRP A 171 -39.09 -19.23 -4.14
N ALA A 172 -39.32 -18.03 -4.66
CA ALA A 172 -40.32 -17.11 -4.14
C ALA A 172 -41.68 -17.33 -4.84
N VAL A 173 -42.58 -18.05 -4.16
CA VAL A 173 -43.89 -18.44 -4.71
C VAL A 173 -44.74 -17.23 -5.08
N GLU A 174 -44.73 -16.16 -4.28
CA GLU A 174 -45.61 -15.01 -4.50
C GLU A 174 -45.35 -14.24 -5.80
N VAL A 175 -44.15 -14.36 -6.36
CA VAL A 175 -43.74 -13.67 -7.61
C VAL A 175 -43.27 -14.64 -8.69
N SER A 176 -43.33 -15.94 -8.41
CA SER A 176 -42.84 -17.01 -9.30
C SER A 176 -41.43 -16.71 -9.82
N ALA A 177 -40.51 -16.38 -8.91
CA ALA A 177 -39.13 -16.00 -9.24
C ALA A 177 -38.11 -16.77 -8.39
N TRP A 178 -36.93 -17.01 -8.97
CA TRP A 178 -35.78 -17.55 -8.25
C TRP A 178 -35.15 -16.45 -7.42
N VAL A 179 -34.83 -16.77 -6.16
CA VAL A 179 -34.03 -15.92 -5.28
C VAL A 179 -32.63 -16.50 -5.27
N ILE A 180 -31.69 -15.83 -5.94
CA ILE A 180 -30.33 -16.32 -6.18
C ILE A 180 -29.33 -15.40 -5.49
N CYS A 181 -28.39 -15.99 -4.75
CA CYS A 181 -27.67 -15.24 -3.74
C CYS A 181 -26.20 -15.65 -3.62
N SER A 182 -25.37 -14.66 -3.28
CA SER A 182 -24.06 -14.88 -2.66
C SER A 182 -24.18 -14.88 -1.12
N LYS A 183 -23.05 -14.88 -0.39
CA LYS A 183 -23.05 -14.80 1.09
C LYS A 183 -23.93 -13.66 1.64
N ASN A 184 -23.88 -12.45 1.09
CA ASN A 184 -24.50 -11.26 1.72
C ASN A 184 -25.48 -10.50 0.83
N VAL A 185 -25.67 -10.94 -0.41
CA VAL A 185 -26.45 -10.20 -1.40
C VAL A 185 -27.34 -11.17 -2.15
N SER A 186 -28.58 -10.78 -2.36
CA SER A 186 -29.58 -11.55 -3.09
C SER A 186 -30.13 -10.76 -4.28
N LEU A 187 -30.39 -11.48 -5.38
CA LEU A 187 -31.14 -10.99 -6.52
C LEU A 187 -32.35 -11.88 -6.77
N MET A 188 -33.37 -11.34 -7.45
CA MET A 188 -34.52 -12.11 -7.91
C MET A 188 -34.59 -12.10 -9.43
N ALA A 189 -34.76 -13.28 -10.02
CA ALA A 189 -34.80 -13.48 -11.47
C ALA A 189 -35.82 -14.56 -11.83
N LYS A 190 -36.66 -14.30 -12.84
CA LYS A 190 -37.54 -15.30 -13.45
C LYS A 190 -36.78 -16.10 -14.51
N GLU A 191 -35.94 -15.40 -15.26
CA GLU A 191 -35.12 -15.94 -16.34
C GLU A 191 -33.71 -15.33 -16.34
N GLU A 192 -32.80 -15.89 -17.13
CA GLU A 192 -31.40 -15.46 -17.16
C GLU A 192 -31.23 -13.99 -17.61
N SER A 193 -32.12 -13.49 -18.48
CA SER A 193 -32.09 -12.12 -18.97
C SER A 193 -32.26 -11.08 -17.83
N ASP A 194 -32.93 -11.46 -16.74
CA ASP A 194 -33.14 -10.59 -15.57
C ASP A 194 -31.84 -10.26 -14.84
N ILE A 195 -30.78 -11.06 -15.00
CA ILE A 195 -29.49 -10.84 -14.34
C ILE A 195 -28.87 -9.50 -14.74
N ALA A 196 -29.10 -9.06 -15.98
CA ALA A 196 -28.57 -7.80 -16.51
C ALA A 196 -29.04 -6.56 -15.75
N LYS A 197 -30.13 -6.67 -14.98
CA LYS A 197 -30.68 -5.60 -14.14
C LYS A 197 -29.86 -5.32 -12.88
N PHE A 198 -28.94 -6.21 -12.53
CA PHE A 198 -28.13 -6.16 -11.31
C PHE A 198 -26.67 -5.82 -11.63
N ASP A 199 -26.43 -4.70 -12.32
CA ASP A 199 -25.13 -4.31 -12.83
C ASP A 199 -24.14 -3.83 -11.76
N GLU A 200 -24.63 -3.39 -10.59
CA GLU A 200 -23.80 -2.93 -9.49
C GLU A 200 -22.78 -3.99 -9.03
N ASP A 201 -21.57 -3.54 -8.67
CA ASP A 201 -20.46 -4.39 -8.21
C ASP A 201 -20.83 -5.30 -7.02
N ARG A 202 -21.74 -4.84 -6.15
CA ARG A 202 -22.18 -5.64 -4.99
C ARG A 202 -22.87 -6.96 -5.39
N PHE A 203 -23.44 -7.04 -6.59
CA PHE A 203 -24.11 -8.23 -7.10
C PHE A 203 -23.19 -9.15 -7.89
N GLU A 204 -21.92 -8.81 -8.09
CA GLU A 204 -20.97 -9.57 -8.92
C GLU A 204 -21.06 -11.09 -8.66
N TYR A 205 -20.82 -11.53 -7.42
CA TYR A 205 -20.92 -12.96 -7.08
C TYR A 205 -22.33 -13.54 -7.21
N ALA A 206 -23.38 -12.77 -6.88
CA ALA A 206 -24.76 -13.25 -7.00
C ALA A 206 -25.15 -13.46 -8.48
N ARG A 207 -24.72 -12.57 -9.39
CA ARG A 207 -24.90 -12.73 -10.84
C ARG A 207 -24.19 -13.97 -11.35
N PHE A 208 -22.98 -14.21 -10.85
CA PHE A 208 -22.21 -15.40 -11.22
C PHE A 208 -22.85 -16.70 -10.75
N VAL A 209 -23.39 -16.73 -9.53
CA VAL A 209 -24.22 -17.85 -9.06
C VAL A 209 -25.47 -17.99 -9.93
N ALA A 210 -26.09 -16.87 -10.34
CA ALA A 210 -27.29 -16.89 -11.17
C ALA A 210 -27.06 -17.50 -12.56
N HIS A 211 -26.01 -17.13 -13.28
CA HIS A 211 -25.68 -17.74 -14.56
C HIS A 211 -25.51 -19.27 -14.44
N VAL A 212 -24.72 -19.72 -13.46
CA VAL A 212 -24.53 -21.17 -13.22
C VAL A 212 -25.84 -21.84 -12.83
N TRP A 213 -26.67 -21.19 -12.03
CA TRP A 213 -27.97 -21.74 -11.65
C TRP A 213 -28.91 -21.88 -12.87
N PHE A 214 -28.96 -20.90 -13.77
CA PHE A 214 -29.77 -21.02 -14.99
C PHE A 214 -29.25 -22.10 -15.95
N GLU A 215 -27.93 -22.31 -16.02
CA GLU A 215 -27.36 -23.48 -16.72
C GLU A 215 -27.81 -24.81 -16.09
N GLU A 216 -27.79 -24.93 -14.76
CA GLU A 216 -28.32 -26.11 -14.05
C GLU A 216 -29.83 -26.27 -14.27
N LEU A 217 -30.60 -25.18 -14.27
CA LEU A 217 -32.04 -25.23 -14.56
C LEU A 217 -32.33 -25.78 -15.95
N GLN A 218 -31.51 -25.49 -16.96
CA GLN A 218 -31.66 -26.09 -18.28
C GLN A 218 -31.47 -27.61 -18.24
N LYS A 219 -30.57 -28.13 -17.38
CA LYS A 219 -30.38 -29.57 -17.16
C LYS A 219 -31.57 -30.18 -16.43
N LEU A 220 -32.07 -29.52 -15.38
CA LEU A 220 -33.27 -29.94 -14.64
C LEU A 220 -34.50 -29.93 -15.53
N GLN A 221 -34.62 -28.97 -16.44
CA GLN A 221 -35.73 -28.88 -17.40
C GLN A 221 -35.73 -30.08 -18.35
N LYS A 222 -34.56 -30.49 -18.83
CA LYS A 222 -34.41 -31.72 -19.65
C LYS A 222 -34.77 -32.99 -18.87
N LYS A 223 -34.54 -33.00 -17.56
CA LYS A 223 -34.91 -34.11 -16.65
C LYS A 223 -36.37 -34.06 -16.18
N GLY A 224 -37.09 -32.96 -16.40
CA GLY A 224 -38.46 -32.78 -15.94
C GLY A 224 -38.59 -32.59 -14.41
N THR A 225 -37.51 -32.18 -13.72
CA THR A 225 -37.48 -32.07 -12.24
C THR A 225 -37.63 -30.63 -11.72
N VAL A 226 -37.77 -29.63 -12.60
CA VAL A 226 -37.81 -28.19 -12.22
C VAL A 226 -38.94 -27.88 -11.24
N ASP A 227 -40.15 -28.38 -11.48
CA ASP A 227 -41.29 -28.08 -10.61
C ASP A 227 -41.14 -28.74 -9.24
N THR A 228 -40.57 -29.95 -9.18
CA THR A 228 -40.19 -30.61 -7.92
C THR A 228 -39.18 -29.79 -7.13
N VAL A 229 -38.17 -29.22 -7.81
CA VAL A 229 -37.17 -28.35 -7.19
C VAL A 229 -37.80 -27.05 -6.71
N LYS A 230 -38.68 -26.42 -7.50
CA LYS A 230 -39.40 -25.20 -7.08
C LYS A 230 -40.26 -25.45 -5.85
N ASP A 231 -40.99 -26.55 -5.82
CA ASP A 231 -41.83 -26.92 -4.68
C ASP A 231 -40.98 -27.14 -3.42
N ALA A 232 -39.88 -27.89 -3.53
CA ALA A 232 -38.98 -28.11 -2.42
C ALA A 232 -38.29 -26.82 -1.92
N LEU A 233 -37.89 -25.95 -2.83
CA LEU A 233 -37.21 -24.67 -2.52
C LEU A 233 -38.18 -23.52 -2.23
N SER A 234 -39.49 -23.76 -2.26
CA SER A 234 -40.51 -22.77 -1.82
C SER A 234 -40.45 -22.51 -0.31
N SER A 235 -40.02 -23.52 0.44
CA SER A 235 -39.90 -23.52 1.90
C SER A 235 -38.47 -23.76 2.38
N ARG A 236 -37.51 -23.83 1.45
CA ARG A 236 -36.10 -24.13 1.74
C ARG A 236 -35.14 -23.30 0.91
N THR A 237 -33.94 -23.10 1.43
CA THR A 237 -32.79 -22.56 0.72
C THR A 237 -31.81 -23.69 0.44
N LEU A 238 -31.49 -23.89 -0.84
CA LEU A 238 -30.36 -24.66 -1.30
C LEU A 238 -29.09 -23.84 -1.08
N VAL A 239 -28.16 -24.33 -0.28
CA VAL A 239 -26.88 -23.68 0.02
C VAL A 239 -25.77 -24.49 -0.62
N GLY A 240 -25.03 -23.92 -1.56
CA GLY A 240 -23.88 -24.58 -2.14
C GLY A 240 -22.64 -23.70 -2.26
N GLU A 241 -21.66 -24.20 -3.00
CA GLU A 241 -20.36 -23.53 -3.18
C GLU A 241 -19.97 -23.45 -4.68
N LEU A 242 -19.71 -22.24 -5.15
CA LEU A 242 -19.28 -21.93 -6.51
C LEU A 242 -17.74 -22.04 -6.62
N CYS A 243 -17.22 -23.03 -7.34
CA CYS A 243 -15.78 -23.39 -7.30
C CYS A 243 -15.06 -23.37 -8.66
N GLY A 244 -13.76 -22.98 -8.67
CA GLY A 244 -12.82 -23.05 -9.82
C GLY A 244 -12.81 -21.95 -10.91
N ARG A 245 -12.39 -20.69 -10.65
CA ARG A 245 -12.54 -19.61 -11.67
C ARG A 245 -11.28 -19.11 -12.38
N SER A 246 -11.40 -19.05 -13.72
CA SER A 246 -11.12 -17.83 -14.50
C SER A 246 -12.19 -17.50 -15.58
N GLY A 247 -13.31 -18.25 -15.66
CA GLY A 247 -14.33 -18.05 -16.72
C GLY A 247 -15.73 -18.66 -16.53
N VAL A 248 -16.07 -19.16 -15.32
CA VAL A 248 -17.37 -19.70 -14.82
C VAL A 248 -17.33 -21.23 -14.57
N GLN A 249 -18.05 -21.68 -13.53
CA GLN A 249 -17.66 -22.63 -12.49
C GLN A 249 -18.74 -23.68 -12.21
N HIS A 250 -18.38 -24.84 -11.66
CA HIS A 250 -19.35 -25.80 -11.11
C HIS A 250 -19.88 -25.33 -9.74
N LEU A 251 -21.16 -25.59 -9.45
CA LEU A 251 -21.71 -25.61 -8.09
C LEU A 251 -21.48 -27.03 -7.53
N VAL A 252 -20.63 -27.15 -6.50
CA VAL A 252 -19.97 -28.44 -6.21
C VAL A 252 -20.56 -29.06 -4.93
N GLU A 253 -20.72 -28.30 -3.85
CA GLU A 253 -21.36 -28.78 -2.60
C GLU A 253 -22.75 -28.22 -2.42
N TYR A 254 -23.63 -28.96 -1.73
CA TYR A 254 -25.00 -28.53 -1.44
C TYR A 254 -25.43 -28.98 -0.04
N ALA A 255 -26.19 -28.12 0.64
CA ALA A 255 -26.93 -28.36 1.86
C ALA A 255 -28.33 -27.75 1.71
N LEU A 256 -29.33 -28.28 2.41
CA LEU A 256 -30.68 -27.74 2.42
C LEU A 256 -31.00 -27.12 3.78
N VAL A 257 -31.55 -25.91 3.77
CA VAL A 257 -31.91 -25.17 4.98
C VAL A 257 -33.38 -24.80 4.91
N ASP A 258 -34.16 -25.09 5.96
CA ASP A 258 -35.56 -24.66 6.00
C ASP A 258 -35.68 -23.13 6.17
N ASN A 259 -36.57 -22.52 5.39
CA ASN A 259 -36.91 -21.09 5.47
C ASN A 259 -37.94 -20.87 6.58
N VAL A 260 -37.58 -21.23 7.81
CA VAL A 260 -38.43 -21.08 9.00
C VAL A 260 -37.75 -20.15 9.99
N CYS A 261 -38.45 -19.06 10.33
CA CYS A 261 -37.96 -18.07 11.29
C CYS A 261 -37.58 -18.75 12.61
N GLY A 262 -36.28 -18.77 12.91
CA GLY A 262 -35.74 -19.37 14.12
C GLY A 262 -35.85 -20.89 14.20
N CYS A 263 -35.72 -21.63 13.09
CA CYS A 263 -35.69 -23.10 13.13
C CYS A 263 -34.69 -23.64 14.18
N GLU A 264 -35.12 -24.64 14.97
CA GLU A 264 -34.29 -25.30 15.98
C GLU A 264 -33.16 -26.12 15.35
N SER A 265 -33.43 -26.81 14.23
CA SER A 265 -32.40 -27.52 13.48
C SER A 265 -31.50 -26.54 12.72
N ALA A 266 -30.20 -26.83 12.68
CA ALA A 266 -29.25 -26.05 11.88
C ALA A 266 -29.55 -26.14 10.38
N CYS A 267 -29.94 -27.31 9.88
CA CYS A 267 -30.29 -27.58 8.48
C CYS A 267 -31.04 -28.92 8.36
N VAL A 268 -31.45 -29.28 7.14
CA VAL A 268 -31.86 -30.66 6.82
C VAL A 268 -30.66 -31.58 7.06
N ASP A 269 -30.90 -32.81 7.53
CA ASP A 269 -29.79 -33.72 7.77
C ASP A 269 -29.05 -34.05 6.46
N PRO A 270 -27.72 -34.27 6.51
CA PRO A 270 -26.94 -34.48 5.30
C PRO A 270 -27.41 -35.67 4.45
N ALA A 271 -27.91 -36.75 5.05
CA ALA A 271 -28.33 -37.93 4.31
C ALA A 271 -29.62 -37.67 3.51
N GLU A 272 -30.63 -37.06 4.15
CA GLU A 272 -31.86 -36.62 3.48
C GLU A 272 -31.54 -35.60 2.38
N ALA A 273 -30.74 -34.58 2.70
CA ALA A 273 -30.39 -33.54 1.74
C ALA A 273 -29.70 -34.12 0.50
N LEU A 274 -28.69 -34.98 0.68
CA LEU A 274 -27.98 -35.62 -0.43
C LEU A 274 -28.90 -36.52 -1.26
N SER A 275 -29.84 -37.24 -0.64
CA SER A 275 -30.86 -38.02 -1.37
C SER A 275 -31.69 -37.12 -2.27
N MET A 276 -32.24 -36.03 -1.71
CA MET A 276 -33.07 -35.07 -2.45
C MET A 276 -32.31 -34.45 -3.63
N ILE A 277 -31.08 -34.00 -3.39
CA ILE A 277 -30.25 -33.35 -4.43
C ILE A 277 -29.95 -34.34 -5.57
N LYS A 278 -29.65 -35.60 -5.23
CA LYS A 278 -29.43 -36.67 -6.21
C LYS A 278 -30.68 -36.98 -7.02
N GLU A 279 -31.84 -37.06 -6.36
CA GLU A 279 -33.14 -37.28 -6.99
C GLU A 279 -33.52 -36.15 -7.95
N TRP A 280 -33.20 -34.89 -7.60
CA TRP A 280 -33.40 -33.74 -8.49
C TRP A 280 -32.50 -33.79 -9.72
N GLY A 281 -31.39 -34.54 -9.63
CA GLY A 281 -30.40 -34.66 -10.68
C GLY A 281 -29.50 -33.42 -10.78
N LEU A 282 -29.35 -32.68 -9.68
CA LEU A 282 -28.32 -31.66 -9.53
C LEU A 282 -26.93 -32.32 -9.50
N THR A 283 -25.96 -31.62 -10.07
CA THR A 283 -24.55 -32.03 -9.96
C THR A 283 -24.18 -32.11 -8.48
N THR A 284 -23.56 -33.19 -8.00
CA THR A 284 -22.99 -33.28 -6.65
C THR A 284 -21.53 -33.69 -6.76
N ILE A 285 -20.73 -33.48 -5.72
CA ILE A 285 -19.36 -34.04 -5.65
C ILE A 285 -19.41 -35.56 -5.42
N GLU A 286 -20.08 -36.32 -6.28
CA GLU A 286 -20.16 -37.77 -6.15
C GLU A 286 -18.78 -38.47 -6.23
N GLU A 287 -17.73 -37.77 -6.68
CA GLU A 287 -16.45 -38.37 -7.04
C GLU A 287 -15.26 -38.12 -6.07
N VAL A 288 -15.36 -37.22 -5.08
CA VAL A 288 -14.16 -36.81 -4.32
C VAL A 288 -13.95 -37.59 -3.01
N ARG A 289 -15.01 -38.07 -2.34
CA ARG A 289 -15.01 -39.15 -1.31
C ARG A 289 -16.42 -39.31 -0.71
N PRO A 290 -16.80 -40.52 -0.25
CA PRO A 290 -18.05 -40.70 0.49
C PRO A 290 -18.03 -39.86 1.77
N ALA A 291 -19.19 -39.26 2.11
CA ALA A 291 -19.41 -38.66 3.42
C ALA A 291 -19.01 -39.66 4.51
N LYS A 292 -18.08 -39.27 5.39
CA LYS A 292 -17.72 -40.13 6.53
C LYS A 292 -18.76 -39.91 7.62
N LEU A 293 -19.56 -40.94 7.88
CA LEU A 293 -20.43 -41.03 9.04
C LEU A 293 -19.67 -41.69 10.19
N VAL A 294 -19.66 -41.04 11.35
CA VAL A 294 -19.13 -41.61 12.59
C VAL A 294 -20.25 -41.62 13.63
N GLU A 295 -20.43 -42.75 14.31
CA GLU A 295 -21.38 -42.89 15.41
C GLU A 295 -20.62 -42.87 16.75
N PHE A 296 -21.19 -42.21 17.75
CA PHE A 296 -20.59 -42.04 19.07
C PHE A 296 -21.54 -42.52 20.17
N SER A 297 -20.94 -43.05 21.24
CA SER A 297 -21.67 -43.24 22.49
C SER A 297 -21.94 -41.90 23.19
N PRO A 298 -23.01 -41.77 23.97
CA PRO A 298 -23.25 -40.58 24.79
C PRO A 298 -22.04 -40.20 25.66
N GLY A 299 -21.54 -38.98 25.50
CA GLY A 299 -20.40 -38.44 26.25
C GLY A 299 -19.00 -38.86 25.77
N ASP A 300 -18.87 -39.55 24.63
CA ASP A 300 -17.58 -39.94 24.02
C ASP A 300 -16.84 -38.74 23.39
N TRP A 301 -16.33 -37.84 24.24
CA TRP A 301 -15.55 -36.67 23.81
C TRP A 301 -14.22 -37.05 23.18
N ASP A 302 -13.56 -38.09 23.68
CA ASP A 302 -12.25 -38.54 23.18
C ASP A 302 -12.37 -39.10 21.76
N GLY A 303 -13.38 -39.93 21.49
CA GLY A 303 -13.67 -40.43 20.15
C GLY A 303 -13.92 -39.28 19.16
N LEU A 304 -14.74 -38.30 19.56
CA LEU A 304 -15.04 -37.13 18.74
C LEU A 304 -13.78 -36.27 18.49
N SER A 305 -13.00 -36.01 19.53
CA SER A 305 -11.75 -35.25 19.50
C SER A 305 -10.72 -35.90 18.57
N ASN A 306 -10.56 -37.22 18.67
CA ASN A 306 -9.65 -38.00 17.84
C ASN A 306 -10.04 -37.93 16.36
N GLU A 307 -11.33 -38.04 16.05
CA GLU A 307 -11.83 -37.96 14.67
C GLU A 307 -11.62 -36.58 14.03
N ILE A 308 -11.89 -35.49 14.76
CA ILE A 308 -11.63 -34.13 14.27
C ILE A 308 -10.12 -33.84 14.17
N SER A 309 -9.32 -34.33 15.12
CA SER A 309 -7.86 -34.21 15.10
C SER A 309 -7.24 -34.90 13.89
N ALA A 310 -7.73 -36.10 13.56
CA ALA A 310 -7.28 -36.87 12.41
C ALA A 310 -7.41 -36.04 11.11
N ILE A 311 -8.48 -35.26 10.96
CA ILE A 311 -8.70 -34.39 9.79
C ILE A 311 -7.70 -33.23 9.74
N SER A 312 -7.38 -32.64 10.90
CA SER A 312 -6.41 -31.54 10.96
C SER A 312 -4.99 -31.99 10.60
N GLN A 313 -4.66 -33.24 10.89
CA GLN A 313 -3.37 -33.87 10.59
C GLN A 313 -3.31 -34.54 9.20
N TYR A 314 -4.47 -34.85 8.63
CA TYR A 314 -4.62 -35.45 7.31
C TYR A 314 -3.88 -34.62 6.23
N GLU A 315 -3.28 -35.29 5.25
CA GLU A 315 -2.55 -34.71 4.09
C GLU A 315 -1.11 -34.23 4.32
N MET A 316 -0.69 -34.03 5.57
CA MET A 316 0.69 -33.59 5.85
C MET A 316 1.71 -34.73 5.87
N GLN A 317 1.26 -35.97 5.96
CA GLN A 317 2.12 -37.15 6.07
C GLN A 317 2.93 -37.41 4.79
N ASP A 318 2.42 -37.03 3.62
CA ASP A 318 3.03 -37.30 2.31
C ASP A 318 3.81 -36.12 1.73
N VAL A 319 3.74 -34.94 2.34
CA VAL A 319 4.49 -33.76 1.87
C VAL A 319 6.00 -33.96 2.10
N ARG A 320 6.75 -34.05 0.99
CA ARG A 320 8.22 -34.14 0.91
C ARG A 320 8.84 -33.00 0.10
N THR A 321 8.10 -32.41 -0.83
CA THR A 321 8.61 -31.35 -1.73
C THR A 321 7.73 -30.10 -1.69
N LEU A 322 8.25 -28.98 -2.22
CA LEU A 322 7.47 -27.75 -2.36
C LEU A 322 6.28 -27.91 -3.31
N GLU A 323 6.41 -28.72 -4.36
CA GLU A 323 5.33 -28.99 -5.32
C GLU A 323 4.17 -29.73 -4.65
N GLN A 324 4.47 -30.70 -3.79
CA GLN A 324 3.45 -31.38 -2.99
C GLN A 324 2.85 -30.42 -1.95
N LEU A 325 3.67 -29.56 -1.36
CA LEU A 325 3.23 -28.59 -0.35
C LEU A 325 2.25 -27.56 -0.91
N ILE A 326 2.44 -27.06 -2.13
CA ILE A 326 1.52 -26.09 -2.74
C ILE A 326 0.26 -26.74 -3.33
N ARG A 327 0.31 -28.05 -3.60
CA ARG A 327 -0.86 -28.85 -3.99
C ARG A 327 -1.68 -29.23 -2.76
N CYS A 328 -2.31 -28.23 -2.15
CA CYS A 328 -3.28 -28.44 -1.08
C CYS A 328 -4.52 -29.10 -1.68
N GLY A 329 -4.66 -30.42 -1.48
CA GLY A 329 -5.76 -31.19 -2.06
C GLY A 329 -7.12 -30.81 -1.46
N ARG A 330 -7.13 -30.43 -0.18
CA ARG A 330 -8.36 -30.12 0.56
C ARG A 330 -8.18 -28.92 1.49
N GLU A 331 -9.21 -28.08 1.59
CA GLU A 331 -9.26 -27.04 2.64
C GLU A 331 -9.52 -27.67 4.02
N GLY A 332 -10.43 -28.63 4.08
CA GLY A 332 -10.88 -29.27 5.31
C GLY A 332 -12.22 -29.98 5.15
N VAL A 333 -12.93 -30.10 6.26
CA VAL A 333 -14.30 -30.63 6.35
C VAL A 333 -15.26 -29.62 6.96
N VAL A 334 -16.54 -29.81 6.67
CA VAL A 334 -17.63 -29.33 7.50
C VAL A 334 -18.20 -30.51 8.29
N ALA A 335 -18.24 -30.35 9.60
CA ALA A 335 -18.75 -31.31 10.57
C ALA A 335 -20.22 -30.98 10.88
N TYR A 336 -21.11 -31.92 10.61
CA TYR A 336 -22.52 -31.84 10.97
C TYR A 336 -22.77 -32.75 12.16
N PHE A 337 -23.05 -32.12 13.31
CA PHE A 337 -23.33 -32.83 14.55
C PHE A 337 -24.82 -33.14 14.59
N GLU A 338 -25.15 -34.42 14.54
CA GLU A 338 -26.51 -34.91 14.44
C GLU A 338 -26.91 -35.64 15.72
N HIS A 339 -28.11 -35.32 16.19
CA HIS A 339 -28.82 -36.10 17.18
C HIS A 339 -29.87 -36.95 16.47
N TRP A 340 -29.67 -38.27 16.47
CA TRP A 340 -30.54 -39.25 15.85
C TRP A 340 -31.32 -40.03 16.90
N VAL A 341 -32.63 -40.17 16.70
CA VAL A 341 -33.50 -40.94 17.59
C VAL A 341 -33.85 -42.26 16.90
N PRO A 342 -33.27 -43.41 17.34
CA PRO A 342 -33.45 -44.69 16.65
C PRO A 342 -34.91 -45.10 16.48
N ASP A 343 -35.73 -44.85 17.51
CA ASP A 343 -37.13 -45.31 17.57
C ASP A 343 -38.03 -44.60 16.55
N THR A 344 -37.75 -43.33 16.24
CA THR A 344 -38.55 -42.53 15.30
C THR A 344 -37.90 -42.41 13.93
N GLY A 345 -36.60 -42.73 13.82
CA GLY A 345 -35.78 -42.44 12.66
C GLY A 345 -35.53 -40.94 12.47
N GLU A 346 -35.90 -40.09 13.42
CA GLU A 346 -35.73 -38.63 13.30
C GLU A 346 -34.28 -38.24 13.55
N ALA A 347 -33.70 -37.53 12.59
CA ALA A 347 -32.41 -36.88 12.71
C ALA A 347 -32.59 -35.37 12.89
N THR A 348 -31.76 -34.74 13.71
CA THR A 348 -31.71 -33.28 13.84
C THR A 348 -30.27 -32.82 13.89
N VAL A 349 -29.88 -31.90 13.00
CA VAL A 349 -28.54 -31.30 13.01
C VAL A 349 -28.51 -30.23 14.10
N VAL A 350 -27.87 -30.54 15.23
CA VAL A 350 -27.83 -29.69 16.42
C VAL A 350 -26.78 -28.59 16.31
N ALA A 351 -25.68 -28.86 15.60
CA ALA A 351 -24.60 -27.91 15.42
C ALA A 351 -23.81 -28.18 14.13
N LEU A 352 -23.06 -27.16 13.72
CA LEU A 352 -22.12 -27.21 12.61
C LEU A 352 -20.74 -26.73 13.09
N GLY A 353 -19.69 -27.36 12.61
CA GLY A 353 -18.30 -26.94 12.80
C GLY A 353 -17.50 -27.13 11.53
N LYS A 354 -16.28 -26.59 11.46
CA LYS A 354 -15.35 -26.84 10.36
C LYS A 354 -13.98 -27.16 10.89
N ALA A 355 -13.34 -28.18 10.34
CA ALA A 355 -11.96 -28.52 10.66
C ALA A 355 -11.12 -28.37 9.40
N LYS A 356 -10.17 -27.44 9.42
CA LYS A 356 -9.27 -27.17 8.28
C LYS A 356 -7.98 -27.94 8.43
N THR A 357 -7.42 -28.40 7.32
CA THR A 357 -6.12 -29.06 7.29
C THR A 357 -5.02 -28.10 7.74
N ALA A 358 -3.99 -28.62 8.41
CA ALA A 358 -2.82 -27.83 8.80
C ALA A 358 -2.15 -27.20 7.57
N GLN A 359 -2.09 -27.93 6.44
CA GLN A 359 -1.57 -27.44 5.16
C GLN A 359 -2.26 -26.15 4.73
N TYR A 360 -3.60 -26.17 4.64
CA TYR A 360 -4.39 -25.03 4.23
C TYR A 360 -4.24 -23.85 5.21
N LYS A 361 -4.30 -24.10 6.53
CA LYS A 361 -4.16 -23.05 7.55
C LYS A 361 -2.84 -22.29 7.36
N LEU A 362 -1.74 -23.00 7.10
CA LEU A 362 -0.42 -22.41 6.92
C LEU A 362 -0.23 -21.71 5.58
N LEU A 363 -0.78 -22.24 4.49
CA LEU A 363 -0.78 -21.54 3.19
C LEU A 363 -1.63 -20.27 3.24
N ARG A 364 -2.79 -20.31 3.89
CA ARG A 364 -3.62 -19.12 4.12
C ARG A 364 -2.90 -18.09 4.98
N LYS A 365 -2.24 -18.50 6.06
CA LYS A 365 -1.42 -17.60 6.88
C LYS A 365 -0.28 -16.99 6.09
N MET A 366 0.37 -17.76 5.21
CA MET A 366 1.39 -17.25 4.29
C MET A 366 0.82 -16.17 3.37
N ARG A 367 -0.36 -16.39 2.77
CA ARG A 367 -1.07 -15.38 1.96
C ARG A 367 -1.32 -14.09 2.74
N GLU A 368 -1.89 -14.18 3.93
CA GLU A 368 -2.17 -12.99 4.75
C GLU A 368 -0.89 -12.24 5.14
N THR A 369 0.17 -12.98 5.43
CA THR A 369 1.48 -12.40 5.77
C THR A 369 2.13 -11.75 4.55
N ALA A 370 2.02 -12.35 3.37
CA ALA A 370 2.48 -11.76 2.10
C ALA A 370 1.71 -10.47 1.75
N LYS A 371 0.39 -10.44 1.97
CA LYS A 371 -0.43 -9.22 1.84
C LYS A 371 -0.04 -8.14 2.84
N ALA A 372 0.32 -8.51 4.08
CA ALA A 372 0.83 -7.56 5.06
C ALA A 372 2.19 -6.99 4.63
N PHE A 373 3.07 -7.86 4.13
CA PHE A 373 4.38 -7.50 3.62
C PHE A 373 4.31 -6.52 2.45
N SER A 374 3.38 -6.69 1.51
CA SER A 374 3.21 -5.78 0.37
C SER A 374 2.81 -4.36 0.78
N ARG A 375 2.11 -4.21 1.91
CA ARG A 375 1.71 -2.90 2.47
C ARG A 375 2.86 -2.20 3.18
N LYS A 376 3.61 -2.92 4.02
CA LYS A 376 4.77 -2.39 4.76
C LYS A 376 5.81 -3.50 4.96
N PRO A 377 7.05 -3.35 4.47
CA PRO A 377 8.11 -4.29 4.75
C PRO A 377 8.48 -4.23 6.25
N GLN A 378 8.01 -5.21 7.02
CA GLN A 378 8.38 -5.39 8.44
C GLN A 378 9.38 -6.54 8.57
N LYS A 379 10.47 -6.31 9.31
CA LYS A 379 11.54 -7.30 9.54
C LYS A 379 11.08 -8.55 10.33
N SER A 380 9.93 -8.50 11.02
CA SER A 380 9.45 -9.57 11.91
C SER A 380 8.49 -10.59 11.28
N LEU A 381 8.06 -10.41 10.03
CA LEU A 381 6.97 -11.24 9.47
C LEU A 381 7.34 -12.72 9.30
N LEU A 382 8.59 -13.04 8.95
CA LEU A 382 9.07 -14.42 8.90
C LEU A 382 9.01 -15.09 10.28
N GLN A 383 9.36 -14.35 11.34
CA GLN A 383 9.32 -14.87 12.71
C GLN A 383 7.89 -15.11 13.18
N THR A 384 6.97 -14.18 12.89
CA THR A 384 5.54 -14.35 13.16
C THR A 384 4.96 -15.54 12.41
N TYR A 385 5.35 -15.72 11.14
CA TYR A 385 4.93 -16.88 10.35
C TYR A 385 5.49 -18.18 10.94
N LYS A 386 6.77 -18.21 11.29
CA LYS A 386 7.44 -19.36 11.93
C LYS A 386 6.73 -19.80 13.21
N GLN A 387 6.47 -18.87 14.14
CA GLN A 387 5.76 -19.17 15.38
C GLN A 387 4.36 -19.76 15.13
N THR A 388 3.64 -19.21 14.14
CA THR A 388 2.33 -19.75 13.74
C THR A 388 2.45 -21.16 13.16
N ALA A 389 3.49 -21.41 12.37
CA ALA A 389 3.78 -22.72 11.78
C ALA A 389 4.16 -23.76 12.83
N GLU A 390 5.01 -23.40 13.79
CA GLU A 390 5.38 -24.25 14.93
C GLU A 390 4.15 -24.64 15.76
N ALA A 391 3.28 -23.68 16.09
CA ALA A 391 2.06 -23.94 16.84
C ALA A 391 1.09 -24.86 16.07
N THR A 392 0.88 -24.59 14.77
CA THR A 392 -0.04 -25.40 13.94
C THR A 392 0.46 -26.83 13.73
N LEU A 393 1.79 -27.05 13.80
CA LEU A 393 2.43 -28.35 13.61
C LEU A 393 2.83 -29.04 14.92
N ALA A 394 2.41 -28.53 16.09
CA ALA A 394 2.87 -29.01 17.39
C ALA A 394 2.66 -30.53 17.57
N ASN A 395 1.54 -31.06 17.06
CA ASN A 395 1.15 -32.47 17.16
C ASN A 395 1.51 -33.30 15.91
N ASN A 396 2.42 -32.81 15.05
CA ASN A 396 2.86 -33.53 13.84
C ASN A 396 4.24 -34.17 14.05
N ASP A 397 4.34 -35.49 13.93
CA ASP A 397 5.61 -36.23 14.11
C ASP A 397 6.74 -35.80 13.16
N ARG A 398 6.39 -35.14 12.04
CA ARG A 398 7.31 -34.63 11.02
C ARG A 398 7.44 -33.10 11.05
N LYS A 399 7.09 -32.45 12.17
CA LYS A 399 7.04 -30.98 12.25
C LYS A 399 8.30 -30.30 11.72
N GLU A 400 9.48 -30.80 12.08
CA GLU A 400 10.76 -30.16 11.71
C GLU A 400 10.98 -30.16 10.20
N GLN A 401 10.70 -31.28 9.55
CA GLN A 401 10.88 -31.44 8.10
C GLN A 401 9.88 -30.57 7.33
N ILE A 402 8.64 -30.55 7.79
CA ILE A 402 7.55 -29.78 7.18
C ILE A 402 7.76 -28.27 7.40
N LEU A 403 8.18 -27.88 8.61
CA LEU A 403 8.48 -26.49 8.95
C LEU A 403 9.58 -25.94 8.05
N VAL A 404 10.63 -26.72 7.78
CA VAL A 404 11.69 -26.34 6.83
C VAL A 404 11.10 -26.02 5.45
N LEU A 405 10.22 -26.87 4.90
CA LEU A 405 9.57 -26.65 3.61
C LEU A 405 8.72 -25.38 3.60
N PHE A 406 7.92 -25.12 4.64
CA PHE A 406 7.11 -23.90 4.73
C PHE A 406 7.95 -22.64 4.85
N LEU A 407 9.01 -22.66 5.67
CA LEU A 407 9.90 -21.51 5.83
C LEU A 407 10.68 -21.23 4.54
N GLU A 408 11.07 -22.28 3.82
CA GLU A 408 11.69 -22.15 2.50
C GLU A 408 10.72 -21.54 1.49
N LEU A 409 9.52 -22.10 1.37
CA LEU A 409 8.47 -21.56 0.49
C LEU A 409 8.17 -20.09 0.82
N PHE A 410 8.06 -19.77 2.11
CA PHE A 410 7.78 -18.40 2.56
C PHE A 410 8.87 -17.42 2.11
N ARG A 411 10.15 -17.78 2.25
CA ARG A 411 11.27 -16.95 1.77
C ARG A 411 11.22 -16.74 0.27
N ARG A 412 10.85 -17.78 -0.50
CA ARG A 412 10.68 -17.69 -1.96
C ARG A 412 9.48 -16.78 -2.33
N VAL A 413 8.36 -16.86 -1.60
CA VAL A 413 7.21 -15.96 -1.76
C VAL A 413 7.60 -14.52 -1.45
N GLU A 414 8.29 -14.28 -0.32
CA GLU A 414 8.79 -12.95 0.06
C GLU A 414 9.69 -12.37 -1.05
N PHE A 415 10.57 -13.19 -1.62
CA PHE A 415 11.43 -12.80 -2.73
C PHE A 415 10.62 -12.43 -4.00
N VAL A 416 9.66 -13.26 -4.40
CA VAL A 416 8.79 -12.99 -5.56
C VAL A 416 8.02 -11.67 -5.39
N VAL A 417 7.42 -11.47 -4.22
CA VAL A 417 6.66 -10.26 -3.88
C VAL A 417 7.58 -9.02 -3.80
N ARG A 418 8.74 -9.12 -3.13
CA ARG A 418 9.70 -8.01 -2.96
C ARG A 418 10.24 -7.53 -4.31
N ASN A 419 10.53 -8.45 -5.22
CA ASN A 419 11.03 -8.15 -6.55
C ASN A 419 9.93 -7.87 -7.58
N ASN A 420 8.66 -7.85 -7.16
CA ASN A 420 7.49 -7.66 -8.03
C ASN A 420 7.52 -8.53 -9.29
N LYS A 421 7.98 -9.78 -9.17
CA LYS A 421 7.93 -10.69 -10.32
C LYS A 421 6.46 -10.91 -10.68
N GLU A 422 6.13 -10.78 -11.97
CA GLU A 422 4.77 -11.00 -12.50
C GLU A 422 3.65 -10.16 -11.85
N GLY A 423 3.98 -9.02 -11.24
CA GLY A 423 3.00 -8.09 -10.68
C GLY A 423 2.53 -8.39 -9.26
N PHE A 424 3.20 -9.29 -8.52
CA PHE A 424 2.80 -9.69 -7.16
C PHE A 424 3.10 -8.67 -6.04
N ARG A 425 3.42 -7.41 -6.36
CA ARG A 425 3.57 -6.36 -5.34
C ARG A 425 2.24 -5.77 -4.88
N ASP A 426 1.18 -5.89 -5.66
CA ASP A 426 -0.15 -5.43 -5.24
C ASP A 426 -0.83 -6.45 -4.31
N PHE A 427 -1.53 -5.95 -3.29
CA PHE A 427 -2.22 -6.82 -2.33
C PHE A 427 -3.37 -7.58 -3.00
N THR A 428 -4.03 -6.99 -3.99
CA THR A 428 -5.14 -7.60 -4.73
C THR A 428 -4.63 -8.74 -5.58
N ALA A 429 -3.49 -8.52 -6.27
CA ALA A 429 -2.82 -9.56 -7.04
C ALA A 429 -2.41 -10.75 -6.16
N ILE A 430 -1.84 -10.51 -4.97
CA ILE A 430 -1.52 -11.60 -4.02
C ILE A 430 -2.77 -12.36 -3.59
N ASP A 431 -3.89 -11.67 -3.35
CA ASP A 431 -5.11 -12.31 -2.86
C ASP A 431 -5.79 -13.17 -3.95
N GLN A 432 -5.91 -12.62 -5.15
CA GLN A 432 -6.61 -13.23 -6.29
C GLN A 432 -5.77 -14.30 -6.99
N ARG A 433 -4.45 -14.11 -7.09
CA ARG A 433 -3.52 -14.98 -7.82
C ARG A 433 -2.56 -15.73 -6.89
N PHE A 434 -2.97 -16.00 -5.64
CA PHE A 434 -2.11 -16.67 -4.66
C PHE A 434 -1.59 -18.05 -5.13
N PRO A 435 -2.39 -18.92 -5.79
CA PRO A 435 -1.87 -20.19 -6.30
C PRO A 435 -0.76 -20.02 -7.34
N GLU A 436 -0.87 -19.01 -8.22
CA GLU A 436 0.17 -18.66 -9.19
C GLU A 436 1.44 -18.17 -8.49
N LEU A 437 1.28 -17.34 -7.45
CA LEU A 437 2.39 -16.88 -6.60
C LEU A 437 3.12 -18.07 -5.96
N LEU A 438 2.38 -19.04 -5.42
CA LEU A 438 2.97 -20.25 -4.84
C LEU A 438 3.72 -21.08 -5.89
N ALA A 439 3.15 -21.26 -7.09
CA ALA A 439 3.79 -21.98 -8.17
C ALA A 439 5.07 -21.27 -8.67
N LEU A 440 5.04 -19.95 -8.80
CA LEU A 440 6.19 -19.13 -9.16
C LEU A 440 7.27 -19.16 -8.07
N ALA A 441 6.86 -19.09 -6.80
CA ALA A 441 7.77 -19.19 -5.66
C ALA A 441 8.43 -20.57 -5.60
N ALA A 442 7.69 -21.67 -5.75
CA ALA A 442 8.24 -23.02 -5.77
C ALA A 442 9.28 -23.22 -6.89
N LYS A 443 9.07 -22.62 -8.07
CA LYS A 443 10.03 -22.64 -9.19
C LYS A 443 11.19 -21.66 -9.03
N THR A 444 11.07 -20.65 -8.16
CA THR A 444 12.13 -19.67 -7.94
C THR A 444 13.23 -20.33 -7.11
N PRO A 445 14.50 -20.35 -7.57
CA PRO A 445 15.60 -20.93 -6.82
C PRO A 445 15.72 -20.31 -5.43
N ALA A 446 16.20 -21.08 -4.46
CA ALA A 446 16.33 -20.59 -3.09
C ALA A 446 17.16 -19.29 -3.08
N VAL A 447 16.79 -18.34 -2.22
CA VAL A 447 17.39 -16.99 -2.19
C VAL A 447 18.91 -17.01 -1.89
N GLY A 448 19.48 -18.16 -1.49
CA GLY A 448 20.91 -18.39 -1.32
C GLY A 448 21.61 -19.22 -2.42
N GLU A 449 20.89 -19.73 -3.42
CA GLU A 449 21.46 -20.56 -4.50
C GLU A 449 21.85 -19.78 -5.76
N ARG A 450 21.64 -18.45 -5.79
CA ARG A 450 22.39 -17.64 -6.74
C ARG A 450 23.86 -17.75 -6.32
N GLN A 451 24.66 -18.50 -7.08
CA GLN A 451 26.11 -18.37 -7.01
C GLN A 451 26.40 -16.87 -7.07
N ALA A 452 26.83 -16.29 -5.96
CA ALA A 452 27.27 -14.91 -5.93
C ALA A 452 28.51 -14.84 -6.82
N THR A 453 28.31 -14.47 -8.08
CA THR A 453 29.38 -14.32 -9.07
C THR A 453 29.97 -12.91 -9.05
N GLY A 454 29.31 -11.97 -8.36
CA GLY A 454 29.80 -10.62 -8.15
C GLY A 454 30.94 -10.55 -7.15
N ALA A 455 31.79 -9.54 -7.30
CA ALA A 455 32.87 -9.22 -6.37
C ALA A 455 32.59 -7.85 -5.75
N VAL A 456 32.63 -7.76 -4.42
CA VAL A 456 32.47 -6.49 -3.70
C VAL A 456 33.81 -6.12 -3.07
N ILE A 457 34.29 -4.93 -3.42
CA ILE A 457 35.47 -4.33 -2.82
C ILE A 457 34.99 -3.31 -1.79
N ALA A 458 35.30 -3.58 -0.53
CA ALA A 458 34.93 -2.74 0.58
C ALA A 458 36.13 -1.87 0.99
N VAL A 459 36.05 -0.56 0.80
CA VAL A 459 37.14 0.35 1.15
C VAL A 459 36.95 0.84 2.58
N LEU A 460 37.75 0.30 3.49
CA LEU A 460 37.81 0.70 4.88
C LEU A 460 38.68 1.95 5.02
N SER A 461 38.04 3.12 5.08
CA SER A 461 38.70 4.42 5.11
C SER A 461 38.02 5.42 6.04
N PRO A 462 38.77 6.40 6.59
CA PRO A 462 38.17 7.51 7.31
C PRO A 462 37.28 8.38 6.38
N PRO A 463 36.26 9.06 6.91
CA PRO A 463 35.40 9.98 6.13
C PRO A 463 36.24 11.01 5.36
N GLY A 464 35.87 11.30 4.11
CA GLY A 464 36.55 12.28 3.24
C GLY A 464 37.92 11.87 2.69
N MET A 465 38.42 10.65 2.97
CA MET A 465 39.76 10.24 2.51
C MET A 465 39.77 9.64 1.10
N ILE A 466 38.64 9.13 0.65
CA ILE A 466 38.50 8.51 -0.68
C ILE A 466 37.72 9.45 -1.58
N PRO A 467 38.26 9.84 -2.75
CA PRO A 467 37.53 10.59 -3.75
C PRO A 467 36.26 9.84 -4.16
N LYS A 468 35.14 10.56 -4.26
CA LYS A 468 33.82 9.99 -4.55
C LYS A 468 33.81 9.17 -5.85
N GLU A 469 34.70 9.48 -6.79
CA GLU A 469 34.82 8.83 -8.10
C GLU A 469 35.29 7.37 -8.01
N LEU A 470 35.88 6.96 -6.89
CA LEU A 470 36.32 5.58 -6.70
C LEU A 470 35.19 4.66 -6.22
N PHE A 471 34.06 5.21 -5.77
CA PHE A 471 32.91 4.44 -5.34
C PHE A 471 31.95 4.23 -6.51
N THR A 472 31.58 2.97 -6.75
CA THR A 472 30.44 2.64 -7.63
C THR A 472 29.12 2.91 -6.94
N ASP A 473 29.11 2.82 -5.60
CA ASP A 473 27.97 3.11 -4.74
C ASP A 473 28.50 3.89 -3.52
N ASP A 474 27.99 5.12 -3.30
CA ASP A 474 28.41 5.99 -2.21
C ASP A 474 27.60 5.78 -0.92
N VAL A 475 26.78 4.73 -0.87
CA VAL A 475 26.10 4.24 0.33
C VAL A 475 27.03 3.35 1.15
N LEU A 476 26.97 3.50 2.48
CA LEU A 476 27.74 2.67 3.41
C LEU A 476 27.45 1.18 3.18
N LEU A 477 28.50 0.37 3.04
CA LEU A 477 28.35 -1.09 2.98
C LEU A 477 27.85 -1.62 4.33
N GLY A 478 26.70 -2.29 4.30
CA GLY A 478 26.05 -2.87 5.46
C GLY A 478 25.30 -4.17 5.12
N LEU A 479 24.69 -4.78 6.14
CA LEU A 479 23.97 -6.06 5.97
C LEU A 479 22.83 -6.01 4.94
N GLU A 480 22.27 -4.82 4.72
CA GLU A 480 21.05 -4.65 3.94
C GLU A 480 21.30 -4.52 2.44
N ASN A 481 22.43 -3.91 2.03
CA ASN A 481 22.76 -3.70 0.61
C ASN A 481 23.75 -4.75 0.08
N LEU A 482 24.60 -5.34 0.92
CA LEU A 482 25.67 -6.21 0.46
C LEU A 482 25.21 -7.47 -0.32
N PRO A 483 24.13 -8.18 0.07
CA PRO A 483 23.64 -9.31 -0.72
C PRO A 483 23.17 -8.92 -2.13
N ASN A 484 22.59 -7.72 -2.28
CA ASN A 484 22.17 -7.21 -3.57
C ASN A 484 23.38 -6.83 -4.43
N MET A 485 24.37 -6.15 -3.85
CA MET A 485 25.62 -5.80 -4.54
C MET A 485 26.39 -7.05 -5.00
N LEU A 486 26.44 -8.10 -4.19
CA LEU A 486 27.03 -9.38 -4.59
C LEU A 486 26.26 -10.08 -5.74
N ALA A 487 24.97 -9.77 -5.90
CA ALA A 487 24.15 -10.26 -7.00
C ALA A 487 24.19 -9.36 -8.25
N GLU A 488 24.58 -8.10 -8.11
CA GLU A 488 24.56 -7.05 -9.15
C GLU A 488 25.89 -6.87 -9.88
N GLY A 489 27.01 -7.42 -9.37
CA GLY A 489 28.26 -7.52 -10.11
C GLY A 489 29.49 -6.98 -9.38
N ARG A 490 30.24 -6.06 -10.00
CA ARG A 490 31.49 -5.46 -9.49
C ARG A 490 31.16 -4.16 -8.76
N HIS A 491 31.31 -4.13 -7.44
CA HIS A 491 31.05 -2.92 -6.66
C HIS A 491 32.25 -2.49 -5.81
N VAL A 492 32.44 -1.18 -5.70
CA VAL A 492 33.35 -0.54 -4.73
C VAL A 492 32.51 0.36 -3.83
N GLY A 493 32.50 0.07 -2.53
CA GLY A 493 31.70 0.84 -1.56
C GLY A 493 32.48 1.16 -0.28
N PRO A 494 32.10 2.23 0.44
CA PRO A 494 32.75 2.63 1.68
C PRO A 494 32.35 1.68 2.83
N LEU A 495 33.34 1.24 3.61
CA LEU A 495 33.16 0.45 4.83
C LEU A 495 33.72 1.22 6.03
N ARG A 496 32.98 1.26 7.15
CA ARG A 496 33.44 1.92 8.39
C ARG A 496 33.99 0.96 9.42
N SER A 497 33.46 -0.26 9.43
CA SER A 497 33.83 -1.27 10.40
C SER A 497 33.71 -2.64 9.78
N VAL A 498 34.76 -3.43 9.92
CA VAL A 498 34.79 -4.85 9.53
C VAL A 498 33.75 -5.66 10.31
N LEU A 499 33.29 -5.17 11.48
CA LEU A 499 32.22 -5.81 12.26
C LEU A 499 30.92 -5.95 11.46
N ALA A 500 30.64 -5.04 10.51
CA ALA A 500 29.47 -5.13 9.65
C ALA A 500 29.48 -6.41 8.78
N LEU A 501 30.67 -6.97 8.49
CA LEU A 501 30.82 -8.18 7.69
C LEU A 501 30.64 -9.48 8.51
N LYS A 502 30.70 -9.43 9.86
CA LYS A 502 30.56 -10.63 10.71
C LYS A 502 29.18 -11.25 10.68
N CYS A 503 28.16 -10.49 10.32
CA CYS A 503 26.78 -10.97 10.24
C CYS A 503 26.42 -11.51 8.84
N ILE A 504 27.37 -11.48 7.90
CA ILE A 504 27.18 -11.94 6.51
C ILE A 504 27.49 -13.43 6.43
N ASP A 505 26.77 -14.15 5.57
CA ASP A 505 27.02 -15.57 5.32
C ASP A 505 28.50 -15.82 4.99
N PRO A 506 29.19 -16.76 5.64
CA PRO A 506 30.60 -17.08 5.38
C PRO A 506 30.92 -17.39 3.91
N GLU A 507 30.00 -17.98 3.15
CA GLU A 507 30.20 -18.27 1.72
C GLU A 507 30.21 -16.98 0.90
N LEU A 508 29.31 -16.03 1.21
CA LEU A 508 29.27 -14.72 0.56
C LEU A 508 30.51 -13.87 0.88
N ARG A 509 31.13 -14.05 2.05
CA ARG A 509 32.35 -13.32 2.43
C ARG A 509 33.54 -13.59 1.51
N LYS A 510 33.60 -14.77 0.88
CA LYS A 510 34.68 -15.13 -0.06
C LYS A 510 34.74 -14.18 -1.27
N ASN A 511 33.60 -13.57 -1.60
CA ASN A 511 33.46 -12.61 -2.69
C ASN A 511 33.71 -11.16 -2.27
N ILE A 512 34.02 -10.91 -0.99
CA ILE A 512 34.34 -9.59 -0.46
C ILE A 512 35.85 -9.47 -0.30
N GLU A 513 36.42 -8.37 -0.77
CA GLU A 513 37.81 -8.01 -0.46
C GLU A 513 37.83 -6.63 0.19
N VAL A 514 38.58 -6.48 1.28
CA VAL A 514 38.61 -5.24 2.04
C VAL A 514 39.94 -4.53 1.84
N PHE A 515 39.90 -3.29 1.38
CA PHE A 515 41.07 -2.43 1.28
C PHE A 515 41.08 -1.40 2.39
N GLN A 516 42.11 -1.44 3.23
CA GLN A 516 42.30 -0.47 4.29
C GLN A 516 43.18 0.67 3.78
N TYR A 517 42.64 1.89 3.78
CA TYR A 517 43.35 3.09 3.30
C TYR A 517 43.17 4.25 4.26
N GLY A 518 44.26 5.00 4.51
CA GLY A 518 44.21 6.26 5.25
C GLY A 518 44.12 6.12 6.78
N TRP A 519 44.45 4.94 7.32
CA TRP A 519 44.45 4.66 8.76
C TRP A 519 45.88 4.50 9.33
N ASP A 520 46.87 5.10 8.67
CA ASP A 520 48.31 4.92 8.99
C ASP A 520 48.86 5.90 10.01
N GLU A 521 48.03 6.83 10.45
CA GLU A 521 48.39 7.95 11.30
C GLU A 521 47.62 7.87 12.62
N GLU A 522 48.07 8.63 13.62
CA GLU A 522 47.34 8.74 14.88
C GLU A 522 45.93 9.31 14.65
N PRO A 523 44.92 8.92 15.47
CA PRO A 523 43.51 9.34 15.30
C PRO A 523 43.30 10.83 15.09
N GLU A 524 44.12 11.66 15.73
CA GLU A 524 44.03 13.12 15.63
C GLU A 524 44.45 13.65 14.27
N GLU A 525 45.50 13.07 13.68
CA GLU A 525 45.99 13.45 12.35
C GLU A 525 45.04 12.97 11.25
N ILE A 526 44.47 11.77 11.43
CA ILE A 526 43.37 11.26 10.60
C ILE A 526 42.18 12.23 10.64
N LEU A 527 41.74 12.64 11.83
CA LEU A 527 40.64 13.58 12.00
C LEU A 527 40.93 14.92 11.30
N ARG A 528 42.16 15.44 11.45
CA ARG A 528 42.59 16.70 10.81
C ARG A 528 42.50 16.61 9.29
N ARG A 529 42.98 15.52 8.70
CA ARG A 529 42.90 15.28 7.24
C ARG A 529 41.47 15.09 6.76
N SER A 530 40.66 14.31 7.49
CA SER A 530 39.23 14.18 7.20
C SER A 530 38.55 15.55 7.19
N LEU A 531 38.73 16.38 8.21
CA LEU A 531 38.13 17.71 8.27
C LEU A 531 38.56 18.60 7.09
N LYS A 532 39.85 18.61 6.77
CA LYS A 532 40.38 19.36 5.62
C LYS A 532 39.74 18.91 4.30
N ASN A 533 39.55 17.61 4.11
CA ASN A 533 38.91 17.09 2.91
C ASN A 533 37.39 17.30 2.91
N GLY A 534 36.76 17.44 4.08
CA GLY A 534 35.35 17.75 4.22
C GLY A 534 34.97 19.17 3.83
N GLU A 535 35.95 20.07 3.74
CA GLU A 535 35.78 21.42 3.17
C GLU A 535 35.65 21.41 1.64
N CYS A 536 36.00 20.30 0.99
CA CYS A 536 35.79 20.10 -0.44
C CYS A 536 34.33 19.68 -0.72
N ASN A 537 33.67 20.30 -1.69
CA ASN A 537 32.23 20.13 -2.00
C ASN A 537 31.80 18.73 -2.52
N GLU A 538 32.68 17.73 -2.57
CA GLU A 538 32.45 16.43 -3.20
C GLU A 538 32.41 15.25 -2.20
N LEU A 539 31.75 15.44 -1.06
CA LEU A 539 31.58 14.37 -0.07
C LEU A 539 30.69 13.22 -0.57
N ALA A 540 31.11 11.98 -0.30
CA ALA A 540 30.28 10.79 -0.45
C ALA A 540 29.04 10.86 0.47
N GLU A 541 27.91 10.30 0.04
CA GLU A 541 26.68 10.31 0.86
C GLU A 541 26.90 9.64 2.23
N ALA A 542 27.64 8.52 2.25
CA ALA A 542 28.09 7.81 3.45
C ALA A 542 28.89 8.65 4.47
N ASP A 543 29.43 9.81 4.06
CA ASP A 543 30.24 10.69 4.90
C ASP A 543 29.42 11.80 5.57
N ARG A 544 28.26 12.17 5.01
CA ARG A 544 27.50 13.36 5.44
C ARG A 544 27.11 13.33 6.91
N SER A 545 26.71 12.16 7.42
CA SER A 545 26.32 11.99 8.83
C SER A 545 27.49 12.21 9.80
N PHE A 546 28.70 11.84 9.39
CA PHE A 546 29.92 12.13 10.16
C PHE A 546 30.18 13.63 10.19
N TYR A 547 30.10 14.32 9.05
CA TYR A 547 30.36 15.76 8.97
C TYR A 547 29.31 16.61 9.69
N ALA A 548 28.08 16.12 9.82
CA ALA A 548 27.02 16.76 10.61
C ALA A 548 27.22 16.67 12.13
N CYS A 549 28.10 15.78 12.62
CA CYS A 549 28.35 15.62 14.06
C CYS A 549 29.24 16.74 14.64
N SER A 550 29.17 16.94 15.96
CA SER A 550 30.11 17.79 16.70
C SER A 550 31.55 17.29 16.57
N LEU A 551 32.52 18.19 16.72
CA LEU A 551 33.95 17.85 16.63
C LEU A 551 34.36 16.76 17.64
N GLU A 552 33.83 16.84 18.86
CA GLU A 552 34.08 15.84 19.90
C GLU A 552 33.54 14.46 19.51
N LYS A 553 32.32 14.40 18.94
CA LYS A 553 31.73 13.17 18.44
C LYS A 553 32.50 12.60 17.25
N LYS A 554 33.00 13.46 16.35
CA LYS A 554 33.88 13.06 15.23
C LYS A 554 35.17 12.42 15.75
N ARG A 555 35.82 13.06 16.73
CA ARG A 555 37.04 12.54 17.40
C ARG A 555 36.79 11.18 18.04
N ALA A 556 35.70 11.05 18.80
CA ALA A 556 35.31 9.79 19.44
C ALA A 556 35.06 8.68 18.42
N LEU A 557 34.41 8.98 17.29
CA LEU A 557 34.16 8.02 16.22
C LEU A 557 35.45 7.56 15.53
N ILE A 558 36.34 8.49 15.16
CA ILE A 558 37.63 8.16 14.54
C ILE A 558 38.48 7.30 15.48
N THR A 559 38.58 7.68 16.75
CA THR A 559 39.32 6.93 17.78
C THR A 559 38.77 5.51 17.92
N LYS A 560 37.44 5.39 18.07
CA LYS A 560 36.78 4.08 18.18
C LYS A 560 37.00 3.23 16.93
N TRP A 561 36.88 3.79 15.73
CA TRP A 561 37.11 3.04 14.50
C TRP A 561 38.57 2.59 14.39
N HIS A 562 39.52 3.48 14.68
CA HIS A 562 40.95 3.19 14.68
C HIS A 562 41.30 2.03 15.65
N GLU A 563 40.79 2.05 16.88
CA GLU A 563 40.98 0.99 17.86
C GLU A 563 40.43 -0.38 17.42
N THR A 564 39.40 -0.39 16.57
CA THR A 564 38.78 -1.63 16.08
C THR A 564 39.47 -2.26 14.88
N LEU A 565 40.35 -1.52 14.17
CA LEU A 565 41.03 -2.00 12.96
C LEU A 565 41.83 -3.28 13.21
N GLY A 566 42.59 -3.33 14.31
CA GLY A 566 43.44 -4.47 14.65
C GLY A 566 42.76 -5.59 15.44
N LYS A 567 41.56 -5.35 15.99
CA LYS A 567 40.88 -6.28 16.91
C LYS A 567 39.94 -7.26 16.22
N VAL A 568 39.70 -7.10 14.92
CA VAL A 568 38.60 -7.76 14.22
C VAL A 568 39.06 -8.39 12.91
N ALA A 569 39.64 -9.60 13.00
CA ALA A 569 39.67 -10.49 11.84
C ALA A 569 38.26 -11.03 11.59
N ALA A 570 37.68 -10.73 10.42
CA ALA A 570 36.50 -11.44 9.94
C ALA A 570 36.96 -12.69 9.21
N ALA A 571 36.74 -13.87 9.80
CA ALA A 571 37.09 -15.14 9.17
C ALA A 571 36.46 -15.21 7.76
N GLY A 572 37.31 -15.50 6.76
CA GLY A 572 36.94 -15.58 5.35
C GLY A 572 37.05 -14.28 4.54
N VAL A 573 37.47 -13.15 5.14
CA VAL A 573 37.64 -11.86 4.43
C VAL A 573 39.12 -11.49 4.35
N GLN A 574 39.63 -11.34 3.13
CA GLN A 574 40.99 -10.85 2.89
C GLN A 574 41.03 -9.33 3.09
N GLN A 575 41.92 -8.86 3.97
CA GLN A 575 42.20 -7.44 4.20
C GLN A 575 43.57 -7.11 3.62
N THR A 576 43.63 -6.11 2.74
CA THR A 576 44.89 -5.62 2.17
C THR A 576 45.07 -4.16 2.56
N LYS A 577 46.22 -3.86 3.16
CA LYS A 577 46.59 -2.51 3.57
C LYS A 577 47.17 -1.75 2.37
N ILE A 578 46.67 -0.54 2.14
CA ILE A 578 47.01 0.30 0.99
C ILE A 578 47.50 1.66 1.49
N THR A 579 48.65 2.10 0.99
CA THR A 579 49.35 3.30 1.47
C THR A 579 49.09 4.54 0.61
N SER A 580 48.70 4.35 -0.65
CA SER A 580 48.45 5.46 -1.59
C SER A 580 47.17 5.27 -2.41
N ILE A 581 46.63 6.37 -2.93
CA ILE A 581 45.40 6.34 -3.73
C ILE A 581 45.59 5.63 -5.07
N ASP A 582 46.80 5.71 -5.65
CA ASP A 582 47.12 5.07 -6.92
C ASP A 582 47.36 3.56 -6.76
N GLU A 583 47.90 3.16 -5.61
CA GLU A 583 47.93 1.76 -5.18
C GLU A 583 46.51 1.23 -4.99
N LEU A 584 45.60 1.99 -4.36
CA LEU A 584 44.20 1.60 -4.20
C LEU A 584 43.51 1.38 -5.55
N LYS A 585 43.68 2.32 -6.50
CA LYS A 585 43.15 2.19 -7.87
C LYS A 585 43.71 0.97 -8.60
N SER A 586 44.95 0.62 -8.35
CA SER A 586 45.61 -0.53 -8.98
C SER A 586 45.11 -1.84 -8.38
N ALA A 587 45.00 -1.90 -7.04
CA ALA A 587 44.45 -3.04 -6.31
C ALA A 587 42.98 -3.31 -6.66
N ILE A 588 42.15 -2.27 -6.77
CA ILE A 588 40.76 -2.38 -7.24
C ILE A 588 40.69 -3.05 -8.62
N ARG A 589 41.53 -2.61 -9.56
CA ARG A 589 41.57 -3.16 -10.92
C ARG A 589 42.04 -4.62 -10.93
N GLU A 590 43.09 -4.93 -10.16
CA GLU A 590 43.63 -6.29 -10.06
C GLU A 590 42.62 -7.26 -9.44
N THR A 591 42.00 -6.90 -8.31
CA THR A 591 40.99 -7.74 -7.64
C THR A 591 39.82 -8.06 -8.56
N PHE A 592 39.31 -7.08 -9.30
CA PHE A 592 38.23 -7.34 -10.25
C PHE A 592 38.67 -8.25 -11.40
N SER A 593 39.89 -8.08 -11.94
CA SER A 593 40.45 -8.98 -12.95
C SER A 593 40.67 -10.40 -12.43
N LYS A 594 41.04 -10.56 -11.15
CA LYS A 594 41.29 -11.87 -10.53
C LYS A 594 39.99 -12.60 -10.16
N LYS A 595 39.06 -11.92 -9.50
CA LYS A 595 37.82 -12.54 -8.97
C LYS A 595 36.73 -12.72 -10.01
N VAL A 596 36.69 -11.86 -11.02
CA VAL A 596 35.63 -11.85 -12.05
C VAL A 596 36.20 -12.22 -13.44
N GLY A 597 37.49 -12.52 -13.53
CA GLY A 597 38.22 -12.81 -14.78
C GLY A 597 38.64 -11.53 -15.53
N PRO A 598 39.65 -11.63 -16.43
CA PRO A 598 39.96 -10.55 -17.37
C PRO A 598 38.68 -10.25 -18.16
N ILE A 599 38.33 -8.97 -18.26
CA ILE A 599 37.24 -8.53 -19.11
C ILE A 599 37.60 -9.00 -20.54
N PRO A 600 36.83 -9.92 -21.16
CA PRO A 600 37.02 -10.20 -22.57
C PRO A 600 36.76 -8.89 -23.31
N GLY A 601 37.78 -8.29 -23.93
CA GLY A 601 37.59 -7.08 -24.74
C GLY A 601 38.07 -5.74 -24.16
N ALA A 602 39.30 -5.65 -23.66
CA ALA A 602 39.92 -4.34 -23.37
C ALA A 602 40.37 -3.60 -24.65
N GLY A 603 39.53 -3.59 -25.69
CA GLY A 603 39.79 -3.06 -27.02
C GLY A 603 38.65 -2.14 -27.52
N ARG A 604 38.37 -1.07 -26.76
CA ARG A 604 37.38 0.03 -26.99
C ARG A 604 36.04 -0.20 -26.26
N ALA A 605 35.90 0.47 -25.13
CA ALA A 605 34.64 0.62 -24.40
C ALA A 605 33.47 1.00 -25.32
N GLN A 606 32.28 0.44 -25.09
CA GLN A 606 31.05 0.89 -25.75
C GLN A 606 30.78 2.35 -25.36
N ARG A 607 30.22 3.16 -26.26
CA ARG A 607 29.94 4.58 -26.00
C ARG A 607 28.44 4.79 -25.85
N VAL A 608 28.00 5.41 -24.76
CA VAL A 608 26.59 5.70 -24.50
C VAL A 608 26.39 7.21 -24.44
N PHE A 609 25.57 7.76 -25.34
CA PHE A 609 25.24 9.17 -25.42
C PHE A 609 23.88 9.40 -24.75
N VAL A 610 23.88 10.03 -23.58
CA VAL A 610 22.67 10.34 -22.82
C VAL A 610 22.20 11.74 -23.20
N VAL A 611 21.10 11.83 -23.94
CA VAL A 611 20.43 13.08 -24.30
C VAL A 611 19.39 13.38 -23.24
N ALA A 612 19.57 14.47 -22.51
CA ALA A 612 18.71 14.80 -21.38
C ALA A 612 18.40 16.30 -21.34
N PRO A 613 17.10 16.69 -21.25
CA PRO A 613 16.70 18.07 -21.31
C PRO A 613 16.71 18.71 -19.91
N VAL A 614 17.01 19.99 -19.90
CA VAL A 614 16.88 20.91 -18.78
C VAL A 614 15.93 22.01 -19.25
N GLY A 615 14.74 22.06 -18.65
CA GLY A 615 13.71 22.99 -19.04
C GLY A 615 12.50 22.93 -18.12
N VAL A 616 11.81 24.06 -17.96
CA VAL A 616 10.56 24.16 -17.20
C VAL A 616 9.41 23.38 -17.85
N PRO A 617 8.42 22.88 -17.08
CA PRO A 617 7.22 22.25 -17.65
C PRO A 617 6.56 23.19 -18.67
N GLY A 618 6.17 22.67 -19.84
CA GLY A 618 5.61 23.49 -20.92
C GLY A 618 6.62 23.97 -21.98
N SER A 619 7.93 23.82 -21.77
CA SER A 619 8.95 24.29 -22.73
C SER A 619 9.04 23.52 -24.06
N GLY A 620 8.30 22.41 -24.21
CA GLY A 620 8.29 21.61 -25.44
C GLY A 620 9.19 20.37 -25.43
N LYS A 621 9.87 20.06 -24.32
CA LYS A 621 10.86 18.95 -24.19
C LYS A 621 10.41 17.62 -24.78
N THR A 622 9.32 17.06 -24.26
CA THR A 622 8.81 15.73 -24.67
C THR A 622 8.63 15.62 -26.16
N ARG A 623 8.08 16.66 -26.79
CA ARG A 623 7.81 16.66 -28.22
C ARG A 623 9.11 16.80 -29.04
N LEU A 624 10.10 17.58 -28.56
CA LEU A 624 11.42 17.68 -29.20
C LEU A 624 12.16 16.34 -29.11
N LEU A 625 12.19 15.74 -27.92
CA LEU A 625 12.85 14.47 -27.68
C LEU A 625 12.21 13.31 -28.46
N THR A 626 10.89 13.30 -28.57
CA THR A 626 10.16 12.33 -29.40
C THR A 626 10.58 12.47 -30.87
N GLU A 627 10.75 13.69 -31.37
CA GLU A 627 11.18 13.93 -32.75
C GLU A 627 12.64 13.55 -32.98
N VAL A 628 13.54 13.85 -32.03
CA VAL A 628 14.93 13.36 -32.05
C VAL A 628 14.94 11.82 -32.09
N PHE A 629 14.16 11.16 -31.23
CA PHE A 629 14.07 9.70 -31.21
C PHE A 629 13.57 9.10 -32.53
N ARG A 630 12.56 9.73 -33.11
CA ARG A 630 11.97 9.32 -34.40
C ARG A 630 13.00 9.42 -35.52
N LYS A 631 13.74 10.54 -35.60
CA LYS A 631 14.74 10.79 -36.65
C LYS A 631 16.08 10.06 -36.47
N LEU A 632 16.38 9.53 -35.28
CA LEU A 632 17.61 8.75 -35.05
C LEU A 632 17.66 7.53 -35.97
N THR A 633 18.72 7.40 -36.76
CA THR A 633 19.02 6.18 -37.53
C THR A 633 19.85 5.23 -36.66
N VAL A 634 19.39 3.99 -36.53
CA VAL A 634 20.07 2.96 -35.73
C VAL A 634 20.34 1.70 -36.55
N SER A 635 21.45 1.03 -36.28
CA SER A 635 21.84 -0.17 -37.02
C SER A 635 21.14 -1.45 -36.53
N ARG A 636 20.44 -1.41 -35.38
CA ARG A 636 19.79 -2.58 -34.77
C ARG A 636 18.38 -2.30 -34.26
N CYS A 637 18.20 -1.67 -33.10
CA CYS A 637 16.87 -1.55 -32.46
C CYS A 637 16.64 -0.20 -31.75
N LYS A 638 15.37 0.24 -31.76
CA LYS A 638 14.84 1.31 -30.91
C LYS A 638 13.96 0.74 -29.81
N TYR A 639 14.16 1.21 -28.59
CA TYR A 639 13.46 0.77 -27.39
C TYR A 639 12.69 1.94 -26.79
N ARG A 640 11.45 1.74 -26.34
CA ARG A 640 10.73 2.69 -25.48
C ARG A 640 10.42 2.01 -24.16
N GLN A 641 10.91 2.60 -23.06
CA GLN A 641 10.75 2.07 -21.71
C GLN A 641 11.19 0.60 -21.54
N GLY A 642 12.19 0.16 -22.30
CA GLY A 642 12.68 -1.22 -22.29
C GLY A 642 11.89 -2.21 -23.15
N ILE A 643 10.81 -1.75 -23.82
CA ILE A 643 10.06 -2.51 -24.81
C ILE A 643 10.61 -2.15 -26.20
N VAL A 644 10.77 -3.15 -27.06
CA VAL A 644 11.18 -2.93 -28.45
C VAL A 644 10.03 -2.24 -29.20
N GLU A 645 10.24 -1.00 -29.68
CA GLU A 645 9.24 -0.27 -30.49
C GLU A 645 9.30 -0.69 -31.96
N GLU A 646 10.51 -0.90 -32.48
CA GLU A 646 10.73 -1.27 -33.88
C GLU A 646 11.77 -2.40 -33.97
N LYS A 647 11.33 -3.53 -34.52
CA LYS A 647 12.19 -4.68 -34.85
C LYS A 647 12.01 -4.98 -36.33
N ASN A 648 12.96 -4.53 -37.15
CA ASN A 648 13.06 -4.77 -38.59
C ASN A 648 11.87 -4.28 -39.45
N GLY A 649 12.16 -3.38 -40.39
CA GLY A 649 11.25 -3.13 -41.52
C GLY A 649 11.63 -2.00 -42.46
N LEU A 650 11.92 -0.78 -41.94
CA LEU A 650 11.94 0.40 -42.82
C LEU A 650 13.13 1.37 -42.64
N ASP A 651 13.80 1.44 -41.48
CA ASP A 651 14.85 2.46 -41.22
C ASP A 651 16.21 1.92 -40.69
N ILE A 652 16.52 0.64 -40.90
CA ILE A 652 17.84 0.10 -40.54
C ILE A 652 18.83 0.46 -41.65
N ASP A 653 19.67 1.46 -41.38
CA ASP A 653 20.86 1.71 -42.18
C ASP A 653 22.03 0.90 -41.60
N PRO A 654 22.53 -0.15 -42.27
CA PRO A 654 23.71 -0.90 -41.82
C PRO A 654 24.98 -0.02 -41.78
N GLN A 655 24.94 1.19 -42.35
CA GLN A 655 25.98 2.21 -42.22
C GLN A 655 25.74 3.18 -41.04
N ALA A 656 24.64 3.04 -40.30
CA ALA A 656 24.37 3.87 -39.13
C ALA A 656 25.46 3.68 -38.07
N ASN A 657 25.99 4.81 -37.59
CA ASN A 657 27.02 4.82 -36.56
C ASN A 657 26.48 4.60 -35.15
N ILE A 658 25.16 4.63 -34.97
CA ILE A 658 24.46 4.35 -33.72
C ILE A 658 23.88 2.94 -33.83
N ARG A 659 24.17 2.08 -32.85
CA ARG A 659 23.77 0.69 -32.86
C ARG A 659 22.35 0.53 -32.34
N ASP A 660 22.09 0.98 -31.12
CA ASP A 660 20.81 0.88 -30.45
C ASP A 660 20.43 2.23 -29.80
N ALA A 661 19.14 2.49 -29.64
CA ALA A 661 18.65 3.67 -28.93
C ALA A 661 17.48 3.36 -27.99
N ILE A 662 17.41 4.01 -26.82
CA ILE A 662 16.28 3.89 -25.87
C ILE A 662 15.66 5.24 -25.52
N TYR A 663 14.34 5.30 -25.47
CA TYR A 663 13.54 6.43 -24.98
C TYR A 663 12.94 6.11 -23.61
N LEU A 664 13.25 6.92 -22.60
CA LEU A 664 12.76 6.80 -21.23
C LEU A 664 11.97 8.05 -20.85
N SER A 665 10.65 7.94 -20.72
CA SER A 665 9.77 9.03 -20.28
C SER A 665 9.33 8.84 -18.85
N SER A 666 9.53 9.85 -18.00
CA SER A 666 9.02 9.84 -16.62
C SER A 666 7.50 9.83 -16.58
N ASP A 667 6.88 10.49 -17.57
CA ASP A 667 5.43 10.63 -17.71
C ASP A 667 4.79 9.28 -18.07
N ASP A 668 5.43 8.51 -18.95
CA ASP A 668 4.95 7.18 -19.34
C ASP A 668 5.13 6.16 -18.19
N PHE A 669 5.93 6.46 -17.16
CA PHE A 669 6.05 5.64 -15.94
C PHE A 669 5.06 6.06 -14.83
N ALA A 670 4.32 7.16 -15.01
CA ALA A 670 3.28 7.59 -14.09
C ALA A 670 2.01 6.74 -14.31
N GLU A 671 1.72 5.80 -13.41
CA GLU A 671 0.43 5.11 -13.42
C GLU A 671 -0.70 6.10 -13.13
N ALA A 672 -1.83 5.93 -13.84
CA ALA A 672 -3.04 6.74 -13.81
C ALA A 672 -3.33 7.38 -12.43
N GLY A 673 -2.89 8.63 -12.27
CA GLY A 673 -3.39 9.56 -11.25
C GLY A 673 -2.69 9.60 -9.89
N LYS A 674 -1.57 8.88 -9.64
CA LYS A 674 -0.79 9.09 -8.39
C LYS A 674 0.72 9.04 -8.64
N ALA A 675 1.33 10.22 -8.77
CA ALA A 675 2.77 10.41 -8.94
C ALA A 675 3.55 9.97 -7.68
N ASN A 676 3.84 8.68 -7.53
CA ASN A 676 4.86 8.23 -6.60
C ASN A 676 6.23 8.33 -7.27
N GLN A 677 6.90 9.46 -7.06
CA GLN A 677 8.23 9.76 -7.61
C GLN A 677 9.26 8.64 -7.34
N ARG A 678 9.16 7.93 -6.20
CA ARG A 678 10.04 6.79 -5.88
C ARG A 678 9.79 5.59 -6.78
N VAL A 679 8.54 5.34 -7.19
CA VAL A 679 8.19 4.24 -8.11
C VAL A 679 8.65 4.57 -9.52
N GLN A 680 8.42 5.80 -9.99
CA GLN A 680 8.88 6.28 -11.29
C GLN A 680 10.41 6.18 -11.41
N ASN A 681 11.15 6.74 -10.44
CA ASN A 681 12.61 6.67 -10.42
C ASN A 681 13.11 5.22 -10.40
N ARG A 682 12.42 4.31 -9.70
CA ARG A 682 12.77 2.89 -9.67
C ARG A 682 12.55 2.20 -11.01
N ARG A 683 11.42 2.46 -11.68
CA ARG A 683 11.12 1.87 -13.00
C ARG A 683 12.08 2.39 -14.07
N MET A 684 12.34 3.69 -14.06
CA MET A 684 13.33 4.30 -14.94
C MET A 684 14.72 3.69 -14.69
N LYS A 685 15.14 3.56 -13.42
CA LYS A 685 16.40 2.88 -13.04
C LYS A 685 16.45 1.45 -13.58
N GLN A 686 15.41 0.66 -13.36
CA GLN A 686 15.33 -0.72 -13.83
C GLN A 686 15.39 -0.83 -15.36
N ALA A 687 14.68 0.04 -16.08
CA ALA A 687 14.72 0.08 -17.54
C ALA A 687 16.12 0.45 -18.04
N SER A 688 16.77 1.44 -17.40
CA SER A 688 18.15 1.83 -17.69
C SER A 688 19.15 0.69 -17.45
N GLU A 689 19.07 0.01 -16.31
CA GLU A 689 19.92 -1.13 -15.95
C GLU A 689 19.72 -2.31 -16.90
N THR A 690 18.47 -2.58 -17.29
CA THR A 690 18.13 -3.64 -18.25
C THR A 690 18.71 -3.32 -19.61
N PHE A 691 18.57 -2.07 -20.10
CA PHE A 691 19.18 -1.65 -21.36
C PHE A 691 20.71 -1.71 -21.32
N ALA A 692 21.33 -1.21 -20.24
CA ALA A 692 22.77 -1.25 -20.06
C ALA A 692 23.30 -2.69 -20.07
N ARG A 693 22.67 -3.60 -19.32
CA ARG A 693 23.11 -5.00 -19.21
C ARG A 693 22.82 -5.81 -20.47
N ASP A 694 21.58 -5.75 -20.94
CA ASP A 694 21.05 -6.70 -21.92
C ASP A 694 21.21 -6.21 -23.37
N VAL A 695 21.42 -4.91 -23.58
CA VAL A 695 21.63 -4.32 -24.92
C VAL A 695 23.06 -3.82 -25.08
N VAL A 696 23.51 -2.92 -24.20
CA VAL A 696 24.85 -2.32 -24.32
C VAL A 696 25.95 -3.35 -24.01
N GLY A 697 25.83 -4.09 -22.90
CA GLY A 697 26.81 -5.10 -22.48
C GLY A 697 26.91 -6.31 -23.41
N GLN A 698 25.90 -6.55 -24.26
CA GLN A 698 25.91 -7.60 -25.29
C GLN A 698 26.37 -7.09 -26.67
N SER A 699 26.64 -5.79 -26.80
CA SER A 699 27.02 -5.19 -28.07
C SER A 699 28.54 -5.24 -28.29
N PRO A 700 29.00 -5.36 -29.56
CA PRO A 700 30.41 -5.31 -29.90
C PRO A 700 31.10 -4.08 -29.33
N GLU A 701 32.36 -4.26 -28.96
CA GLU A 701 33.25 -3.19 -28.51
C GLU A 701 33.24 -2.00 -29.47
N GLY A 702 33.30 -0.79 -28.91
CA GLY A 702 33.29 0.47 -29.65
C GLY A 702 31.95 0.89 -30.26
N SER A 703 30.88 0.11 -30.08
CA SER A 703 29.52 0.47 -30.52
C SER A 703 29.03 1.75 -29.84
N ASN A 704 28.27 2.57 -30.58
CA ASN A 704 27.60 3.75 -30.02
C ASN A 704 26.14 3.46 -29.72
N HIS A 705 25.65 3.96 -28.60
CA HIS A 705 24.27 3.82 -28.16
C HIS A 705 23.73 5.19 -27.77
N VAL A 706 22.44 5.45 -27.98
CA VAL A 706 21.79 6.70 -27.57
C VAL A 706 20.71 6.42 -26.54
N VAL A 707 20.71 7.18 -25.45
CA VAL A 707 19.68 7.13 -24.41
C VAL A 707 19.02 8.49 -24.36
N ILE A 708 17.72 8.56 -24.60
CA ILE A 708 16.92 9.78 -24.45
C ILE A 708 16.14 9.69 -23.13
N ILE A 709 16.35 10.66 -22.25
CA ILE A 709 15.68 10.73 -20.94
C ILE A 709 14.73 11.92 -20.93
N ASP A 710 13.44 11.68 -21.15
CA ASP A 710 12.38 12.67 -21.06
C ASP A 710 11.93 12.84 -19.60
N LYS A 711 12.72 13.62 -18.86
CA LYS A 711 12.48 14.02 -17.47
C LYS A 711 12.85 15.49 -17.29
N ASN A 712 12.13 16.19 -16.41
CA ASN A 712 12.52 17.52 -15.96
C ASN A 712 13.74 17.43 -15.02
N HIS A 713 14.95 17.73 -15.51
CA HIS A 713 16.15 17.78 -14.67
C HIS A 713 16.30 19.19 -14.08
N VAL A 714 16.22 19.30 -12.75
CA VAL A 714 16.26 20.59 -12.03
C VAL A 714 17.65 21.02 -11.58
N HIS A 715 18.60 20.09 -11.50
CA HIS A 715 20.01 20.38 -11.24
C HIS A 715 20.93 19.32 -11.85
N THR A 716 22.23 19.63 -11.97
CA THR A 716 23.25 18.72 -12.52
C THR A 716 23.34 17.37 -11.79
N GLY A 717 23.08 17.34 -10.47
CA GLY A 717 22.99 16.10 -9.71
C GLY A 717 21.88 15.14 -10.16
N ASP A 718 20.72 15.67 -10.58
CA ASP A 718 19.57 14.87 -11.02
C ASP A 718 19.87 14.24 -12.40
N LEU A 719 20.55 15.00 -13.27
CA LEU A 719 21.10 14.54 -14.54
C LEU A 719 22.12 13.40 -14.34
N ARG A 720 23.04 13.56 -13.39
CA ARG A 720 24.01 12.52 -13.02
C ARG A 720 23.31 11.27 -12.52
N GLY A 721 22.31 11.40 -11.65
CA GLY A 721 21.52 10.26 -11.16
C GLY A 721 20.86 9.47 -12.29
N SER A 722 20.34 10.15 -13.30
CA SER A 722 19.75 9.51 -14.49
C SER A 722 20.80 8.81 -15.38
N ALA A 723 22.04 9.33 -15.43
CA ALA A 723 23.12 8.78 -16.26
C ALA A 723 23.89 7.62 -15.60
N VAL A 724 23.91 7.53 -14.26
CA VAL A 724 24.71 6.56 -13.49
C VAL A 724 24.41 5.10 -13.87
N ALA A 725 23.15 4.76 -14.18
CA ALA A 725 22.78 3.39 -14.55
C ALA A 725 23.51 2.88 -15.81
N PHE A 726 24.01 3.80 -16.65
CA PHE A 726 24.76 3.48 -17.86
C PHE A 726 26.28 3.55 -17.67
N MET A 727 26.79 3.93 -16.49
CA MET A 727 28.22 4.02 -16.19
C MET A 727 28.79 2.66 -15.77
N GLN A 728 28.77 1.70 -16.67
CA GLN A 728 29.40 0.40 -16.48
C GLN A 728 30.92 0.47 -16.75
N PRO A 729 31.75 -0.41 -16.16
CA PRO A 729 33.22 -0.37 -16.32
C PRO A 729 33.72 -0.41 -17.76
N ASP A 730 32.93 -1.00 -18.66
CA ASP A 730 33.18 -1.17 -20.09
C ASP A 730 32.49 -0.11 -20.97
N THR A 731 31.80 0.86 -20.36
CA THR A 731 31.07 1.91 -21.10
C THR A 731 31.64 3.30 -20.86
N GLN A 732 31.77 4.07 -21.94
CA GLN A 732 32.04 5.50 -21.88
C GLN A 732 30.72 6.26 -22.04
N VAL A 733 30.23 6.82 -20.94
CA VAL A 733 29.01 7.65 -20.95
C VAL A 733 29.36 9.11 -21.28
N LYS A 734 28.64 9.70 -22.22
CA LYS A 734 28.70 11.12 -22.57
C LYS A 734 27.31 11.72 -22.48
N VAL A 735 27.12 12.75 -21.66
CA VAL A 735 25.82 13.43 -21.55
C VAL A 735 25.79 14.62 -22.51
N ILE A 736 24.72 14.72 -23.30
CA ILE A 736 24.35 15.87 -24.12
C ILE A 736 23.17 16.54 -23.43
N GLY A 737 23.44 17.69 -22.82
CA GLY A 737 22.44 18.45 -22.09
C GLY A 737 21.68 19.40 -23.01
N LEU A 738 20.35 19.32 -23.04
CA LEU A 738 19.52 20.23 -23.85
C LEU A 738 18.92 21.33 -22.95
N PHE A 739 19.47 22.53 -22.97
CA PHE A 739 18.95 23.66 -22.22
C PHE A 739 17.94 24.44 -23.08
N LEU A 740 16.64 24.31 -22.77
CA LEU A 740 15.57 24.92 -23.58
C LEU A 740 15.18 26.31 -23.05
N GLY A 741 15.85 27.36 -23.51
CA GLY A 741 15.61 28.75 -23.14
C GLY A 741 16.30 29.73 -24.08
N GLU A 742 15.68 30.90 -24.30
CA GLU A 742 16.40 32.06 -24.84
C GLU A 742 17.37 32.53 -23.75
N ALA A 743 18.67 32.52 -24.05
CA ALA A 743 19.63 33.15 -23.17
C ALA A 743 19.30 34.65 -23.17
N ALA A 744 18.81 35.16 -22.03
CA ALA A 744 18.68 36.60 -21.83
C ALA A 744 20.12 37.14 -21.75
N GLU A 745 20.72 37.47 -22.90
CA GLU A 745 22.08 38.01 -22.93
C GLU A 745 22.13 39.45 -22.37
N GLU A 746 20.99 40.14 -22.17
CA GLU A 746 20.99 41.57 -21.82
C GLU A 746 20.13 42.01 -20.60
N GLU A 747 19.19 41.22 -20.07
CA GLU A 747 18.32 41.64 -18.92
C GLU A 747 18.84 41.21 -17.52
N ALA A 748 20.05 40.65 -17.45
CA ALA A 748 20.54 39.85 -16.31
C ALA A 748 21.02 40.62 -15.06
N SER A 749 20.54 41.84 -14.78
CA SER A 749 21.01 42.53 -13.55
C SER A 749 20.24 42.13 -12.28
N HIS A 750 19.01 41.61 -12.35
CA HIS A 750 18.16 41.35 -11.16
C HIS A 750 17.33 40.05 -11.19
N TRP A 751 17.52 39.15 -12.17
CA TRP A 751 16.66 37.97 -12.34
C TRP A 751 17.36 36.67 -11.89
N ASP A 752 16.83 36.03 -10.84
CA ASP A 752 17.39 34.82 -10.22
C ASP A 752 17.18 33.51 -11.03
N TYR A 753 16.50 33.55 -12.18
CA TYR A 753 16.14 32.34 -12.92
C TYR A 753 16.81 32.29 -14.30
N PRO A 754 17.08 31.08 -14.83
CA PRO A 754 17.81 30.94 -16.08
C PRO A 754 16.91 31.12 -17.33
N TRP A 755 15.60 31.37 -17.16
CA TRP A 755 14.66 31.74 -18.22
C TRP A 755 14.02 33.08 -17.92
N GLY A 756 13.94 33.99 -18.90
CA GLY A 756 13.27 35.28 -18.74
C GLY A 756 11.76 35.15 -18.43
N PRO A 757 11.11 36.21 -17.90
CA PRO A 757 9.70 36.21 -17.54
C PRO A 757 8.77 35.78 -18.69
N ARG A 758 9.06 36.23 -19.92
CA ARG A 758 8.30 35.87 -21.12
C ARG A 758 8.30 34.36 -21.39
N ALA A 759 9.48 33.75 -21.33
CA ALA A 759 9.67 32.31 -21.48
C ALA A 759 8.86 31.52 -20.43
N MET A 760 8.84 32.01 -19.18
CA MET A 760 8.06 31.41 -18.10
C MET A 760 6.55 31.52 -18.33
N ALA A 761 6.06 32.70 -18.74
CA ALA A 761 4.65 32.92 -19.04
C ALA A 761 4.14 32.01 -20.16
N VAL A 762 4.92 31.87 -21.24
CA VAL A 762 4.60 30.95 -22.35
C VAL A 762 4.51 29.50 -21.87
N CYS A 763 5.45 29.07 -21.03
CA CYS A 763 5.47 27.71 -20.50
C CYS A 763 4.29 27.45 -19.54
N LEU A 764 3.98 28.40 -18.65
CA LEU A 764 2.84 28.32 -17.75
C LEU A 764 1.52 28.26 -18.52
N GLY A 765 1.32 29.14 -19.51
CA GLY A 765 0.12 29.14 -20.35
C GLY A 765 -0.10 27.79 -21.04
N ARG A 766 0.97 27.14 -21.51
CA ARG A 766 0.89 25.78 -22.07
C ARG A 766 0.53 24.73 -21.04
N VAL A 767 1.07 24.82 -19.83
CA VAL A 767 0.75 23.87 -18.75
C VAL A 767 -0.73 23.99 -18.35
N LEU A 768 -1.25 25.21 -18.24
CA LEU A 768 -2.65 25.48 -17.90
C LEU A 768 -3.62 25.02 -19.00
N ASN A 769 -3.25 25.20 -20.27
CA ASN A 769 -4.09 24.86 -21.42
C ASN A 769 -4.04 23.38 -21.84
N ARG A 770 -3.20 22.55 -21.21
CA ARG A 770 -3.21 21.10 -21.45
C ARG A 770 -4.54 20.51 -20.99
N LYS A 771 -5.19 19.72 -21.84
CA LYS A 771 -6.35 18.91 -21.44
C LYS A 771 -5.91 17.89 -20.39
N ASP A 772 -4.90 17.09 -20.73
CA ASP A 772 -4.32 16.08 -19.86
C ASP A 772 -2.96 16.53 -19.31
N HIS A 773 -2.81 16.49 -17.98
CA HIS A 773 -1.51 16.76 -17.35
C HIS A 773 -0.86 15.43 -16.93
N PRO A 774 0.28 15.03 -17.50
CA PRO A 774 0.86 13.70 -17.30
C PRO A 774 1.11 13.33 -15.83
N THR A 775 1.52 14.31 -15.02
CA THR A 775 1.80 14.10 -13.58
C THR A 775 0.56 14.10 -12.70
N LEU A 776 -0.53 14.75 -13.11
CA LEU A 776 -1.74 14.90 -12.29
C LEU A 776 -2.82 13.87 -12.67
N GLY A 777 -2.76 13.31 -13.88
CA GLY A 777 -3.74 12.38 -14.43
C GLY A 777 -4.79 13.08 -15.30
N SER A 778 -5.51 12.29 -16.10
CA SER A 778 -6.54 12.74 -17.05
C SER A 778 -7.74 13.44 -16.39
N ASP A 779 -8.00 13.15 -15.12
CA ASP A 779 -9.20 13.65 -14.42
C ASP A 779 -9.01 15.05 -13.81
N THR A 780 -7.79 15.58 -13.84
CA THR A 780 -7.44 16.87 -13.25
C THR A 780 -7.58 18.00 -14.27
N ASN A 781 -8.81 18.46 -14.47
CA ASN A 781 -9.08 19.75 -15.13
C ASN A 781 -8.77 20.96 -14.23
N ASP A 782 -8.32 20.74 -13.00
CA ASP A 782 -7.98 21.79 -12.05
C ASP A 782 -6.72 22.57 -12.49
N GLN A 783 -6.93 23.79 -12.95
CA GLN A 783 -5.87 24.73 -13.31
C GLN A 783 -4.97 25.08 -12.13
N ARG A 784 -5.48 25.04 -10.88
CA ARG A 784 -4.68 25.34 -9.68
C ARG A 784 -3.61 24.29 -9.45
N SER A 785 -3.98 23.01 -9.54
CA SER A 785 -3.02 21.90 -9.48
C SER A 785 -1.96 21.99 -10.59
N LYS A 786 -2.36 22.34 -11.81
CA LYS A 786 -1.43 22.53 -12.95
C LYS A 786 -0.45 23.68 -12.71
N ALA A 787 -0.94 24.82 -12.20
CA ALA A 787 -0.10 25.97 -11.81
C ALA A 787 0.87 25.59 -10.69
N ALA A 788 0.40 24.88 -9.67
CA ALA A 788 1.22 24.47 -8.53
C ALA A 788 2.40 23.58 -8.94
N VAL A 789 2.20 22.64 -9.87
CA VAL A 789 3.28 21.83 -10.43
C VAL A 789 4.31 22.71 -11.14
N PHE A 790 3.85 23.62 -12.00
CA PHE A 790 4.75 24.55 -12.71
C PHE A 790 5.57 25.41 -11.73
N LEU A 791 4.91 26.03 -10.74
CA LEU A 791 5.54 26.87 -9.73
C LEU A 791 6.53 26.11 -8.86
N THR A 792 6.27 24.82 -8.59
CA THR A 792 7.21 23.95 -7.88
C THR A 792 8.50 23.77 -8.68
N PHE A 793 8.39 23.47 -9.98
CA PHE A 793 9.56 23.39 -10.86
C PHE A 793 10.26 24.73 -10.98
N TRP A 794 9.52 25.82 -11.15
CA TRP A 794 10.07 27.17 -11.19
C TRP A 794 10.92 27.43 -9.93
N LYS A 795 10.39 27.21 -8.72
CA LYS A 795 11.13 27.40 -7.47
C LYS A 795 12.42 26.58 -7.41
N MET A 796 12.39 25.33 -7.87
CA MET A 796 13.58 24.47 -7.92
C MET A 796 14.69 25.03 -8.84
N PHE A 797 14.35 25.88 -9.80
CA PHE A 797 15.30 26.53 -10.70
C PHE A 797 15.85 27.88 -10.21
N LYS A 798 15.40 28.41 -9.05
CA LYS A 798 15.85 29.72 -8.52
C LYS A 798 17.36 29.79 -8.24
N SER A 799 17.99 28.63 -8.02
CA SER A 799 19.42 28.52 -7.75
C SER A 799 20.17 27.83 -8.89
N TYR A 800 19.57 27.75 -10.08
CA TYR A 800 20.15 27.05 -11.21
C TYR A 800 21.02 27.98 -12.05
N TRP A 801 22.33 27.88 -11.87
CA TRP A 801 23.36 28.70 -12.54
C TRP A 801 23.60 28.35 -14.03
N GLY A 802 22.65 27.68 -14.67
CA GLY A 802 22.78 27.17 -16.03
C GLY A 802 23.45 25.79 -16.11
N LEU A 803 23.25 25.12 -17.25
CA LEU A 803 23.95 23.87 -17.54
C LEU A 803 25.32 24.21 -18.13
N GLN A 804 26.40 23.69 -17.53
CA GLN A 804 27.77 23.92 -17.98
C GLN A 804 28.41 22.58 -18.38
N GLU A 805 29.27 22.63 -19.40
CA GLU A 805 30.06 21.46 -19.80
C GLU A 805 31.01 21.04 -18.66
N ASN A 806 31.15 19.74 -18.45
CA ASN A 806 32.07 19.15 -17.48
C ASN A 806 32.44 17.72 -17.87
N LYS A 807 33.17 16.99 -17.01
CA LYS A 807 33.61 15.61 -17.29
C LYS A 807 32.45 14.66 -17.66
N LEU A 808 31.26 14.89 -17.14
CA LEU A 808 30.06 14.11 -17.43
C LEU A 808 29.24 14.71 -18.58
N ILE A 809 29.03 16.02 -18.54
CA ILE A 809 28.29 16.78 -19.55
C ILE A 809 29.24 17.19 -20.67
N SER A 810 29.31 16.33 -21.67
CA SER A 810 30.21 16.49 -22.80
C SER A 810 29.85 17.65 -23.73
N SER A 811 28.57 18.04 -23.77
CA SER A 811 28.11 19.20 -24.51
C SER A 811 26.80 19.74 -23.96
N VAL A 812 26.61 21.06 -24.03
CA VAL A 812 25.34 21.75 -23.72
C VAL A 812 24.82 22.44 -24.97
N LEU A 813 23.61 22.08 -25.40
CA LEU A 813 22.91 22.73 -26.50
C LEU A 813 21.85 23.67 -25.93
N LYS A 814 21.99 24.97 -26.20
CA LYS A 814 21.01 25.98 -25.84
C LYS A 814 20.03 26.11 -26.99
N LEU A 815 18.78 25.71 -26.75
CA LEU A 815 17.73 25.66 -27.76
C LEU A 815 16.62 26.64 -27.37
N PRO A 816 15.99 27.38 -28.30
CA PRO A 816 14.88 28.27 -27.99
C PRO A 816 13.66 27.50 -27.48
N ILE A 817 12.76 28.19 -26.77
CA ILE A 817 11.46 27.62 -26.41
C ILE A 817 10.61 27.55 -27.66
N ILE A 818 10.19 26.34 -28.03
CA ILE A 818 9.51 26.09 -29.30
C ILE A 818 8.13 26.74 -29.27
N ASN A 819 7.79 27.64 -30.20
CA ASN A 819 6.55 28.42 -30.18
C ASN A 819 5.31 27.61 -30.60
N SER A 820 4.17 27.90 -29.97
CA SER A 820 2.88 27.26 -30.28
C SER A 820 2.36 27.77 -31.62
N GLY A 821 2.66 27.05 -32.70
CA GLY A 821 2.22 27.36 -34.07
C GLY A 821 3.25 27.03 -35.15
N ARG A 822 4.55 26.98 -34.80
CA ARG A 822 5.65 26.71 -35.75
C ARG A 822 6.42 25.41 -35.49
N TRP A 823 5.86 24.54 -34.65
CA TRP A 823 6.52 23.32 -34.18
C TRP A 823 7.15 22.47 -35.30
N ILE A 824 6.45 22.31 -36.43
CA ILE A 824 6.91 21.43 -37.51
C ILE A 824 8.24 21.92 -38.09
N GLU A 825 8.45 23.23 -38.15
CA GLU A 825 9.67 23.84 -38.66
C GLU A 825 10.74 23.90 -37.54
N ASP A 826 10.42 24.56 -36.42
CA ASP A 826 11.34 24.77 -35.29
C ASP A 826 11.84 23.44 -34.69
N GLY A 827 10.93 22.49 -34.43
CA GLY A 827 11.27 21.21 -33.81
C GLY A 827 12.10 20.30 -34.73
N THR A 828 11.90 20.40 -36.05
CA THR A 828 12.63 19.63 -37.06
C THR A 828 14.07 20.11 -37.16
N VAL A 829 14.28 21.44 -37.21
CA VAL A 829 15.60 22.08 -37.24
C VAL A 829 16.37 21.79 -35.94
N LEU A 830 15.71 21.95 -34.78
CA LEU A 830 16.35 21.67 -33.48
C LEU A 830 16.68 20.18 -33.31
N ALA A 831 15.84 19.28 -33.83
CA ALA A 831 16.16 17.86 -33.82
C ALA A 831 17.40 17.55 -34.66
N GLU A 832 17.57 18.21 -35.81
CA GLU A 832 18.76 18.08 -36.65
C GLU A 832 20.02 18.62 -35.97
N GLU A 833 19.91 19.71 -35.22
CA GLU A 833 21.02 20.25 -34.43
C GLU A 833 21.46 19.29 -33.31
N VAL A 834 20.51 18.66 -32.61
CA VAL A 834 20.80 17.62 -31.61
C VAL A 834 21.46 16.41 -32.27
N LEU A 835 20.96 15.97 -33.42
CA LEU A 835 21.50 14.84 -34.18
C LEU A 835 22.92 15.11 -34.68
N ALA A 836 23.24 16.34 -35.12
CA ALA A 836 24.58 16.72 -35.55
C ALA A 836 25.65 16.60 -34.45
N LYS A 837 25.22 16.63 -33.17
CA LYS A 837 26.10 16.47 -32.00
C LYS A 837 26.16 15.03 -31.50
N THR A 838 25.33 14.14 -32.05
CA THR A 838 25.46 12.68 -31.86
C THR A 838 26.49 12.11 -32.85
N PRO A 839 27.26 11.08 -32.49
CA PRO A 839 28.32 10.57 -33.37
C PRO A 839 27.73 9.93 -34.63
N GLY A 840 28.22 10.36 -35.80
CA GLY A 840 28.01 9.60 -37.03
C GLY A 840 27.52 10.36 -38.26
N GLN A 841 27.23 11.64 -38.18
CA GLN A 841 27.01 12.47 -39.36
C GLN A 841 28.23 13.36 -39.60
N LYS A 842 28.80 13.26 -40.82
CA LYS A 842 29.86 14.16 -41.28
C LYS A 842 29.32 15.58 -41.41
N ASP A 843 30.13 16.55 -41.00
CA ASP A 843 29.97 17.98 -41.24
C ASP A 843 29.24 18.27 -42.56
N ARG A 844 28.01 18.78 -42.46
CA ARG A 844 27.40 19.59 -43.53
C ARG A 844 27.28 21.01 -43.01
N ASN A 845 28.06 21.87 -43.66
CA ASN A 845 28.25 23.29 -43.41
C ASN A 845 26.95 24.10 -43.25
N ARG A 846 27.08 25.17 -42.43
CA ARG A 846 26.44 26.51 -42.49
C ARG A 846 25.00 26.59 -43.01
N TRP A 847 24.10 27.03 -42.14
CA TRP A 847 22.91 27.80 -42.52
C TRP A 847 22.84 29.07 -41.67
N ASN A 848 23.05 30.23 -42.32
CA ASN A 848 22.59 31.52 -41.81
C ASN A 848 21.12 31.63 -42.19
N TYR A 849 20.22 31.87 -41.23
CA TYR A 849 18.85 32.26 -41.51
C TYR A 849 18.77 33.79 -41.46
N GLU A 850 18.56 34.42 -42.62
CA GLU A 850 18.00 35.78 -42.70
C GLU A 850 16.48 35.65 -42.88
N VAL A 851 15.72 36.23 -41.96
CA VAL A 851 14.25 36.31 -42.02
C VAL A 851 13.88 37.51 -42.88
N GLY A 852 13.11 37.29 -43.95
CA GLY A 852 12.64 38.36 -44.83
C GLY A 852 11.58 39.26 -44.17
N GLU A 853 11.56 40.54 -44.56
CA GLU A 853 10.67 41.57 -44.00
C GLU A 853 9.17 41.22 -44.07
N ASP A 854 8.74 40.38 -45.01
CA ASP A 854 7.35 39.93 -45.12
C ASP A 854 6.92 38.95 -44.00
N ASP A 855 7.86 38.19 -43.44
CA ASP A 855 7.62 37.30 -42.30
C ASP A 855 7.61 38.06 -40.97
N LEU A 856 8.41 39.13 -40.86
CA LEU A 856 8.33 40.10 -39.76
C LEU A 856 6.97 40.81 -39.74
N ALA A 857 6.43 41.19 -40.90
CA ALA A 857 5.12 41.84 -41.00
C ALA A 857 3.91 40.93 -40.69
N ARG A 858 4.10 39.59 -40.73
CA ARG A 858 3.10 38.60 -40.30
C ARG A 858 3.20 38.30 -38.81
N ILE A 859 4.41 38.29 -38.24
CA ILE A 859 4.65 38.16 -36.80
C ILE A 859 4.16 39.42 -36.08
N ASP A 860 4.46 40.61 -36.60
CA ASP A 860 3.99 41.91 -36.07
C ASP A 860 2.45 41.99 -36.02
N ARG A 861 1.74 41.38 -36.98
CA ARG A 861 0.26 41.31 -36.97
C ARG A 861 -0.33 40.29 -35.99
N LEU A 862 0.40 39.22 -35.68
CA LEU A 862 0.00 38.21 -34.68
C LEU A 862 0.36 38.68 -33.26
N VAL A 863 1.45 39.42 -33.13
CA VAL A 863 1.87 40.13 -31.92
C VAL A 863 0.86 41.23 -31.60
N LYS A 864 0.48 42.08 -32.57
CA LYS A 864 -0.60 43.09 -32.42
C LYS A 864 -1.98 42.56 -32.01
N LEU A 865 -2.23 41.25 -32.17
CA LEU A 865 -3.48 40.61 -31.74
C LEU A 865 -3.42 40.05 -30.31
N VAL A 866 -2.21 39.87 -29.78
CA VAL A 866 -1.92 39.52 -28.37
C VAL A 866 -1.69 40.80 -27.54
N GLU A 867 -1.30 41.90 -28.19
CA GLU A 867 -1.04 43.23 -27.60
C GLU A 867 -2.29 44.11 -27.35
N THR A 868 -3.51 43.70 -27.72
CA THR A 868 -4.70 44.57 -27.58
C THR A 868 -5.22 44.78 -26.16
N ASP A 869 -4.47 44.38 -25.13
CA ASP A 869 -4.61 44.94 -23.77
C ASP A 869 -3.27 44.99 -23.01
N GLU A 870 -2.16 45.30 -23.71
CA GLU A 870 -0.81 45.36 -23.14
C GLU A 870 -0.49 46.68 -22.39
N GLU A 871 -1.26 47.75 -22.53
CA GLU A 871 -1.04 48.98 -21.74
C GLU A 871 -1.32 48.78 -20.24
N SER A 872 -1.91 47.65 -19.84
CA SER A 872 -2.12 47.28 -18.43
C SER A 872 -1.03 46.36 -17.85
N PHE A 873 -0.13 45.80 -18.66
CA PHE A 873 0.78 44.73 -18.23
C PHE A 873 2.25 45.17 -18.08
N VAL A 874 2.67 46.27 -18.73
CA VAL A 874 4.09 46.64 -18.83
C VAL A 874 4.56 47.73 -17.85
N GLU A 875 3.67 48.42 -17.12
CA GLU A 875 4.08 49.52 -16.22
C GLU A 875 4.03 49.24 -14.71
N SER A 876 4.00 47.99 -14.24
CA SER A 876 4.24 47.82 -12.80
C SER A 876 4.90 46.51 -12.40
N ASP A 877 6.07 46.64 -11.76
CA ASP A 877 6.57 45.67 -10.77
C ASP A 877 5.44 45.25 -9.81
N LYS A 878 4.45 46.14 -9.56
CA LYS A 878 3.23 45.85 -8.80
C LYS A 878 2.35 44.73 -9.39
N CYS A 879 2.42 44.40 -10.66
CA CYS A 879 1.58 43.35 -11.25
C CYS A 879 2.18 41.96 -11.01
N VAL A 880 3.51 41.83 -11.08
CA VAL A 880 4.23 40.63 -10.64
C VAL A 880 4.07 40.47 -9.13
N ASP A 881 4.25 41.55 -8.36
CA ASP A 881 4.03 41.55 -6.91
C ASP A 881 2.58 41.22 -6.56
N MET A 882 1.57 41.75 -7.27
CA MET A 882 0.16 41.44 -7.04
C MET A 882 -0.19 39.99 -7.43
N VAL A 883 0.40 39.43 -8.48
CA VAL A 883 0.20 38.02 -8.85
C VAL A 883 0.86 37.11 -7.83
N VAL A 884 2.08 37.44 -7.37
CA VAL A 884 2.77 36.74 -6.28
C VAL A 884 1.95 36.86 -4.98
N GLU A 885 1.49 38.04 -4.60
CA GLU A 885 0.68 38.31 -3.41
C GLU A 885 -0.67 37.60 -3.46
N LYS A 886 -1.35 37.55 -4.62
CA LYS A 886 -2.61 36.80 -4.78
C LYS A 886 -2.40 35.29 -4.76
N LEU A 887 -1.28 34.79 -5.28
CA LEU A 887 -0.90 33.39 -5.20
C LEU A 887 -0.48 33.00 -3.78
N GLU A 888 0.20 33.88 -3.06
CA GLU A 888 0.56 33.76 -1.65
C GLU A 888 -0.67 33.80 -0.74
N ALA A 889 -1.63 34.71 -1.00
CA ALA A 889 -2.92 34.76 -0.30
C ALA A 889 -3.76 33.51 -0.57
N SER A 890 -3.73 32.98 -1.80
CA SER A 890 -4.42 31.74 -2.15
C SER A 890 -3.76 30.51 -1.52
N ALA A 891 -2.42 30.50 -1.38
CA ALA A 891 -1.69 29.46 -0.65
C ALA A 891 -1.92 29.55 0.87
N ALA A 892 -2.02 30.76 1.42
CA ALA A 892 -2.35 31.02 2.82
C ALA A 892 -3.78 30.56 3.18
N GLN A 893 -4.71 30.59 2.23
CA GLN A 893 -6.09 30.09 2.42
C GLN A 893 -6.22 28.56 2.48
N ILE A 894 -5.17 27.77 2.25
CA ILE A 894 -5.29 26.32 1.98
C ILE A 894 -4.79 25.41 3.13
N HIS A 895 -4.30 25.93 4.25
CA HIS A 895 -3.68 25.07 5.27
C HIS A 895 -4.29 25.22 6.68
N TRP A 896 -5.31 24.41 6.96
CA TRP A 896 -5.72 24.12 8.33
C TRP A 896 -4.62 23.31 9.05
N PRO A 897 -4.31 23.58 10.32
CA PRO A 897 -3.35 22.77 11.08
C PRO A 897 -3.82 21.32 11.15
N LEU A 898 -2.87 20.38 11.25
CA LEU A 898 -3.20 18.96 11.44
C LEU A 898 -3.97 18.77 12.76
N TYR A 899 -3.55 19.49 13.79
CA TYR A 899 -4.22 19.60 15.07
C TYR A 899 -3.82 20.91 15.78
N VAL A 900 -4.66 21.35 16.72
CA VAL A 900 -4.36 22.42 17.67
C VAL A 900 -4.00 21.78 19.00
N GLY A 901 -2.92 22.25 19.62
CA GLY A 901 -2.48 21.72 20.90
C GLY A 901 -1.77 22.76 21.77
N VAL A 902 -1.57 22.40 23.03
CA VAL A 902 -0.80 23.18 24.01
C VAL A 902 0.64 22.68 24.00
N SER A 903 1.59 23.55 23.67
CA SER A 903 3.01 23.24 23.74
C SER A 903 3.49 23.19 25.19
N VAL A 904 4.13 22.09 25.58
CA VAL A 904 4.81 21.91 26.87
C VAL A 904 6.31 21.88 26.59
N SER A 905 6.90 23.06 26.38
CA SER A 905 8.30 23.24 25.98
C SER A 905 9.12 23.93 27.08
N GLY A 906 10.43 24.06 26.85
CA GLY A 906 11.37 24.78 27.73
C GLY A 906 11.31 24.32 29.19
N PHE A 907 11.19 25.28 30.11
CA PHE A 907 11.14 25.02 31.55
C PHE A 907 9.99 24.07 31.95
N ASN A 908 8.80 24.23 31.37
CA ASN A 908 7.66 23.37 31.67
C ASN A 908 7.90 21.91 31.26
N ARG A 909 8.61 21.70 30.14
CA ARG A 909 9.04 20.36 29.71
C ARG A 909 9.97 19.74 30.74
N GLU A 910 11.01 20.45 31.13
CA GLU A 910 12.01 19.95 32.09
C GLU A 910 11.37 19.62 33.44
N VAL A 911 10.49 20.50 33.93
CA VAL A 911 9.74 20.30 35.17
C VAL A 911 8.83 19.08 35.07
N LEU A 912 8.05 18.93 33.99
CA LEU A 912 7.20 17.76 33.78
C LEU A 912 8.03 16.46 33.72
N VAL A 913 9.09 16.44 32.89
CA VAL A 913 9.96 15.25 32.75
C VAL A 913 10.60 14.87 34.07
N LYS A 914 11.16 15.84 34.81
CA LYS A 914 11.79 15.58 36.10
C LYS A 914 10.81 14.96 37.10
N HIS A 915 9.59 15.49 37.20
CA HIS A 915 8.59 14.98 38.13
C HIS A 915 8.05 13.62 37.70
N THR A 916 7.76 13.40 36.41
CA THR A 916 7.34 12.09 35.92
C THR A 916 8.43 11.03 36.17
N MET A 917 9.70 11.34 35.91
CA MET A 917 10.80 10.40 36.14
C MET A 917 10.99 10.10 37.64
N ALA A 918 10.75 11.07 38.51
CA ALA A 918 10.79 10.85 39.96
C ALA A 918 9.67 9.91 40.43
N LEU A 919 8.48 9.99 39.82
CA LEU A 919 7.34 9.12 40.11
C LEU A 919 7.55 7.67 39.67
N LEU A 920 8.24 7.44 38.54
CA LEU A 920 8.42 6.10 37.96
C LEU A 920 9.43 5.20 38.70
N HIS A 921 10.19 5.74 39.67
CA HIS A 921 11.25 5.03 40.41
C HIS A 921 12.35 4.33 39.56
N GLN A 922 12.30 4.41 38.22
CA GLN A 922 13.25 3.80 37.28
C GLN A 922 13.66 4.79 36.15
N PRO A 923 14.45 5.83 36.48
CA PRO A 923 14.94 6.77 35.47
C PRO A 923 15.91 6.07 34.51
N GLY A 924 15.50 5.87 33.27
CA GLY A 924 16.38 5.34 32.20
C GLY A 924 15.73 4.35 31.23
N GLN A 925 14.54 3.83 31.54
CA GLN A 925 13.85 2.88 30.66
C GLN A 925 13.18 3.54 29.44
N TRP A 926 12.84 4.82 29.54
CA TRP A 926 12.04 5.52 28.55
C TRP A 926 12.84 6.58 27.79
N THR A 927 12.81 6.51 26.45
CA THR A 927 13.30 7.60 25.59
C THR A 927 12.23 8.67 25.47
N ILE A 928 12.37 9.75 26.24
CA ILE A 928 11.41 10.86 26.24
C ILE A 928 11.46 11.63 24.93
N ARG A 929 10.28 11.96 24.38
CA ARG A 929 10.16 12.79 23.19
C ARG A 929 10.76 14.17 23.40
N GLU A 930 11.38 14.72 22.37
CA GLU A 930 11.90 16.09 22.40
C GLU A 930 10.77 17.10 22.51
N GLU A 931 9.67 16.88 21.78
CA GLU A 931 8.49 17.73 21.81
C GLU A 931 7.35 17.08 22.62
N LEU A 932 6.88 17.81 23.64
CA LEU A 932 5.72 17.45 24.44
C LEU A 932 4.59 18.45 24.18
N HIS A 933 3.38 17.93 23.96
CA HIS A 933 2.19 18.75 23.77
C HIS A 933 0.93 18.04 24.26
N VAL A 934 -0.09 18.84 24.57
CA VAL A 934 -1.47 18.39 24.83
C VAL A 934 -2.28 18.60 23.56
N THR A 935 -2.87 17.55 22.99
CA THR A 935 -3.74 17.71 21.81
C THR A 935 -5.13 18.18 22.25
N LEU A 936 -5.52 19.40 21.89
CA LEU A 936 -6.85 19.95 22.19
C LEU A 936 -7.86 19.52 21.13
N LEU A 937 -7.51 19.69 19.85
CA LEU A 937 -8.38 19.44 18.70
C LEU A 937 -7.62 18.81 17.54
N PHE A 938 -8.06 17.66 17.03
CA PHE A 938 -7.45 16.99 15.88
C PHE A 938 -8.30 17.21 14.62
N LEU A 939 -7.76 17.91 13.62
CA LEU A 939 -8.50 18.30 12.41
C LEU A 939 -8.26 17.36 11.22
N ALA A 940 -7.12 16.65 11.18
CA ALA A 940 -6.74 15.83 10.03
C ALA A 940 -6.75 16.61 8.69
N CYS A 941 -6.35 17.89 8.74
CA CYS A 941 -6.43 18.85 7.62
C CYS A 941 -7.86 19.13 7.11
N ARG A 942 -8.89 18.86 7.91
CA ARG A 942 -10.28 19.26 7.63
C ARG A 942 -10.57 20.63 8.24
N ARG A 943 -11.56 21.32 7.67
CA ARG A 943 -12.09 22.57 8.24
C ARG A 943 -12.70 22.28 9.63
N PRO A 944 -12.48 23.14 10.64
CA PRO A 944 -13.14 23.04 11.94
C PRO A 944 -14.67 23.02 11.82
N GLU A 945 -15.35 22.30 12.71
CA GLU A 945 -16.80 22.19 12.74
C GLU A 945 -17.40 23.35 13.56
N GLY A 946 -17.98 24.33 12.85
CA GLY A 946 -18.67 25.48 13.45
C GLY A 946 -17.86 26.77 13.50
N GLU A 947 -18.56 27.91 13.44
CA GLU A 947 -17.95 29.24 13.30
C GLU A 947 -17.05 29.62 14.49
N LYS A 948 -17.47 29.30 15.72
CA LYS A 948 -16.67 29.60 16.92
C LYS A 948 -15.36 28.81 16.95
N GLN A 949 -15.41 27.51 16.64
CA GLN A 949 -14.21 26.68 16.57
C GLN A 949 -13.27 27.14 15.46
N GLN A 950 -13.84 27.51 14.30
CA GLN A 950 -13.08 28.07 13.19
C GLN A 950 -12.35 29.36 13.60
N GLY A 951 -13.04 30.30 14.26
CA GLY A 951 -12.43 31.54 14.75
C GLY A 951 -11.25 31.30 15.69
N VAL A 952 -11.36 30.34 16.62
CA VAL A 952 -10.25 29.99 17.52
C VAL A 952 -9.08 29.37 16.77
N VAL A 953 -9.33 28.45 15.82
CA VAL A 953 -8.25 27.83 15.02
C VAL A 953 -7.56 28.87 14.13
N GLU A 954 -8.29 29.84 13.60
CA GLU A 954 -7.73 30.96 12.83
C GLU A 954 -6.83 31.83 13.70
N GLU A 955 -7.26 32.20 14.92
CA GLU A 955 -6.43 32.95 15.86
C GLU A 955 -5.14 32.18 16.24
N VAL A 956 -5.26 30.88 16.51
CA VAL A 956 -4.09 30.02 16.75
C VAL A 956 -3.15 29.98 15.54
N THR A 957 -3.70 29.96 14.33
CA THR A 957 -2.93 29.90 13.07
C THR A 957 -2.24 31.22 12.75
N LYS A 958 -2.84 32.35 13.15
CA LYS A 958 -2.22 33.69 13.07
C LYS A 958 -1.08 33.89 14.07
N GLY A 959 -0.85 32.93 14.97
CA GLY A 959 0.21 32.98 15.96
C GLY A 959 -0.13 33.85 17.18
N SER A 960 -1.41 34.16 17.41
CA SER A 960 -1.87 34.89 18.60
C SER A 960 -1.34 34.22 19.87
N ASP A 961 -0.85 35.00 20.84
CA ASP A 961 -0.30 34.50 22.10
C ASP A 961 -1.43 34.03 23.02
N MET A 962 -1.93 32.84 22.72
CA MET A 962 -2.96 32.16 23.49
C MET A 962 -2.28 31.31 24.55
N ILE A 963 -2.41 31.72 25.81
CA ILE A 963 -1.72 31.13 26.95
C ILE A 963 -2.73 30.38 27.84
N VAL A 964 -2.37 29.17 28.26
CA VAL A 964 -3.15 28.33 29.18
C VAL A 964 -2.28 27.76 30.29
N THR A 965 -2.90 27.29 31.36
CA THR A 965 -2.24 26.54 32.44
C THR A 965 -2.54 25.05 32.29
N VAL A 966 -1.51 24.21 32.32
CA VAL A 966 -1.67 22.75 32.27
C VAL A 966 -1.46 22.17 33.66
N ARG A 967 -2.41 21.39 34.18
CA ARG A 967 -2.32 20.73 35.49
C ARG A 967 -2.19 19.22 35.30
N PRO A 968 -0.98 18.64 35.39
CA PRO A 968 -0.80 17.19 35.40
C PRO A 968 -1.53 16.53 36.57
N ARG A 969 -2.27 15.46 36.27
CA ARG A 969 -3.04 14.69 37.25
C ARG A 969 -2.36 13.37 37.57
N LYS A 970 -2.15 12.53 36.54
CA LYS A 970 -1.70 11.15 36.71
C LYS A 970 -0.79 10.72 35.57
N ALA A 971 0.34 10.11 35.88
CA ALA A 971 1.18 9.42 34.90
C ALA A 971 0.67 7.99 34.69
N PHE A 972 0.63 7.55 33.44
CA PHE A 972 0.25 6.21 33.02
C PHE A 972 1.42 5.56 32.29
N GLU A 973 1.92 4.49 32.87
CA GLU A 973 2.93 3.64 32.27
C GLU A 973 2.27 2.38 31.74
N VAL A 974 2.30 2.21 30.42
CA VAL A 974 1.86 0.99 29.74
C VAL A 974 3.11 0.16 29.47
N PRO A 975 3.35 -0.94 30.21
CA PRO A 975 4.63 -1.65 30.21
C PRO A 975 5.12 -2.02 28.82
N GLY A 976 6.33 -1.56 28.48
CA GLY A 976 6.97 -1.84 27.19
C GLY A 976 6.32 -1.17 25.97
N ARG A 977 5.34 -0.27 26.15
CA ARG A 977 4.61 0.35 25.03
C ARG A 977 4.65 1.86 25.02
N MET A 978 4.29 2.50 26.12
CA MET A 978 4.24 3.97 26.17
C MET A 978 4.17 4.52 27.60
N LEU A 979 4.55 5.80 27.71
CA LEU A 979 4.38 6.62 28.90
C LEU A 979 3.59 7.88 28.51
N CYS A 980 2.48 8.15 29.18
CA CYS A 980 1.75 9.41 29.04
C CYS A 980 1.37 9.99 30.40
N VAL A 981 1.02 11.29 30.42
CA VAL A 981 0.54 11.99 31.61
C VAL A 981 -0.81 12.58 31.28
N GLU A 982 -1.84 12.20 32.02
CA GLU A 982 -3.15 12.85 31.98
C GLU A 982 -3.04 14.24 32.60
N VAL A 983 -3.68 15.21 31.94
CA VAL A 983 -3.62 16.62 32.31
C VAL A 983 -5.00 17.24 32.25
N GLU A 984 -5.20 18.29 33.04
CA GLU A 984 -6.24 19.30 32.80
C GLU A 984 -5.62 20.53 32.14
N VAL A 985 -6.43 21.25 31.38
CA VAL A 985 -6.02 22.52 30.77
C VAL A 985 -7.01 23.58 31.22
N ASP A 986 -6.53 24.53 32.00
CA ASP A 986 -7.29 25.70 32.45
C ASP A 986 -6.95 26.90 31.57
N GLY A 987 -7.98 27.62 31.11
CA GLY A 987 -7.80 28.77 30.24
C GLY A 987 -9.05 29.64 30.11
N PRO A 988 -9.01 30.67 29.24
CA PRO A 988 -10.15 31.53 28.98
C PRO A 988 -11.30 30.80 28.26
N GLU A 989 -12.48 31.41 28.20
CA GLU A 989 -13.73 30.83 27.65
C GLU A 989 -13.61 30.25 26.22
N TRP A 990 -12.69 30.78 25.40
CA TRP A 990 -12.47 30.24 24.05
C TRP A 990 -11.98 28.78 24.05
N LEU A 991 -11.38 28.30 25.14
CA LEU A 991 -10.89 26.94 25.27
C LEU A 991 -12.05 25.93 25.22
N ASP A 992 -13.23 26.31 25.73
CA ASP A 992 -14.43 25.48 25.71
C ASP A 992 -14.91 25.18 24.27
N HIS A 993 -14.55 26.04 23.31
CA HIS A 993 -14.90 25.87 21.89
C HIS A 993 -13.98 24.90 21.14
N LEU A 994 -12.81 24.55 21.70
CA LEU A 994 -11.91 23.57 21.08
C LEU A 994 -12.33 22.12 21.36
N GLN A 995 -13.46 21.90 22.05
CA GLN A 995 -13.99 20.59 22.46
C GLN A 995 -12.90 19.69 23.06
N PRO A 996 -12.46 19.95 24.30
CA PRO A 996 -11.42 19.14 24.93
C PRO A 996 -11.85 17.68 24.89
N GLN A 997 -11.01 16.84 24.26
CA GLN A 997 -11.24 15.41 24.28
C GLN A 997 -11.26 14.93 25.74
N PRO A 998 -12.13 13.98 26.12
CA PRO A 998 -12.03 13.37 27.44
C PRO A 998 -10.64 12.73 27.59
N HIS A 999 -10.05 12.90 28.77
CA HIS A 999 -8.69 12.45 29.10
C HIS A 999 -7.60 13.14 28.25
N LEU A 1000 -7.54 14.48 28.34
CA LEU A 1000 -6.42 15.24 27.81
C LEU A 1000 -5.10 14.70 28.39
N HIS A 1001 -4.08 14.58 27.56
CA HIS A 1001 -2.82 13.96 27.97
C HIS A 1001 -1.63 14.49 27.17
N VAL A 1002 -0.45 14.33 27.77
CA VAL A 1002 0.86 14.51 27.14
C VAL A 1002 1.47 13.13 26.90
N THR A 1003 1.73 12.79 25.63
CA THR A 1003 2.46 11.55 25.31
C THR A 1003 3.97 11.78 25.47
N MET A 1004 4.57 11.16 26.48
CA MET A 1004 5.98 11.41 26.84
C MET A 1004 6.97 10.46 26.17
N ALA A 1005 6.62 9.18 26.04
CA ALA A 1005 7.47 8.18 25.38
C ALA A 1005 6.64 7.10 24.67
N LEU A 1006 7.20 6.52 23.62
CA LEU A 1006 6.58 5.47 22.79
C LEU A 1006 7.63 4.41 22.45
N ASP A 1007 7.26 3.13 22.50
CA ASP A 1007 8.04 2.04 21.91
C ASP A 1007 7.90 2.04 20.37
N SER A 1008 8.87 1.41 19.69
CA SER A 1008 9.00 1.20 18.26
C SER A 1008 7.84 0.43 17.63
N GLY A 1009 6.67 1.05 17.57
CA GLY A 1009 5.46 0.45 17.00
C GLY A 1009 4.16 0.95 17.62
N CYS A 1010 4.22 1.65 18.76
CA CYS A 1010 3.06 2.21 19.44
C CYS A 1010 2.77 3.64 18.93
N PRO A 1011 1.66 3.91 18.22
CA PRO A 1011 1.34 5.27 17.79
C PRO A 1011 0.76 6.10 18.94
N ALA A 1012 1.12 7.38 19.03
CA ALA A 1012 0.68 8.30 20.09
C ALA A 1012 -0.85 8.32 20.33
N LYS A 1013 -1.66 8.09 19.28
CA LYS A 1013 -3.12 8.02 19.38
C LYS A 1013 -3.64 6.94 20.34
N LEU A 1014 -2.84 5.90 20.63
CA LEU A 1014 -3.25 4.84 21.57
C LEU A 1014 -3.28 5.33 23.02
N ALA A 1015 -2.57 6.40 23.36
CA ALA A 1015 -2.59 6.98 24.70
C ALA A 1015 -4.02 7.26 25.18
N ARG A 1016 -4.86 7.82 24.29
CA ARG A 1016 -6.28 8.06 24.55
C ARG A 1016 -7.07 6.76 24.80
N GLU A 1017 -6.81 5.73 24.01
CA GLU A 1017 -7.53 4.46 24.11
C GLU A 1017 -7.17 3.73 25.42
N PHE A 1018 -5.91 3.83 25.86
CA PHE A 1018 -5.47 3.30 27.15
C PHE A 1018 -6.10 4.04 28.33
N LEU A 1019 -6.10 5.38 28.31
CA LEU A 1019 -6.76 6.20 29.33
C LEU A 1019 -8.26 5.88 29.41
N ARG A 1020 -8.93 5.83 28.26
CA ARG A 1020 -10.35 5.48 28.19
C ARG A 1020 -10.60 4.06 28.72
N GLY A 1021 -9.80 3.08 28.30
CA GLY A 1021 -9.90 1.71 28.79
C GLY A 1021 -9.71 1.61 30.31
N TYR A 1022 -8.79 2.39 30.88
CA TYR A 1022 -8.57 2.46 32.32
C TYR A 1022 -9.78 3.01 33.08
N TYR A 1023 -10.29 4.17 32.67
CA TYR A 1023 -11.42 4.82 33.36
C TYR A 1023 -12.77 4.13 33.12
N GLU A 1024 -12.98 3.53 31.96
CA GLU A 1024 -14.22 2.80 31.63
C GLU A 1024 -14.21 1.35 32.15
N GLY A 1025 -13.14 0.90 32.81
CA GLY A 1025 -13.04 -0.48 33.32
C GLY A 1025 -12.96 -1.53 32.20
N GLY A 1026 -12.34 -1.20 31.07
CA GLY A 1026 -12.07 -2.15 30.00
C GLY A 1026 -11.12 -3.27 30.45
N GLU A 1027 -11.25 -4.47 29.87
CA GLU A 1027 -10.37 -5.60 30.22
C GLU A 1027 -8.99 -5.47 29.53
N GLU A 1028 -8.96 -5.00 28.29
CA GLU A 1028 -7.79 -5.02 27.42
C GLU A 1028 -7.86 -3.91 26.36
N VAL A 1029 -6.72 -3.27 26.08
CA VAL A 1029 -6.54 -2.30 24.99
C VAL A 1029 -5.32 -2.69 24.17
N ASP A 1030 -5.55 -2.94 22.88
CA ASP A 1030 -4.50 -3.30 21.90
C ASP A 1030 -3.56 -4.44 22.33
N GLY A 1031 -4.06 -5.48 23.00
CA GLY A 1031 -3.23 -6.61 23.46
C GLY A 1031 -2.66 -6.45 24.86
N THR A 1032 -2.86 -5.30 25.53
CA THR A 1032 -2.38 -5.04 26.89
C THR A 1032 -3.56 -5.00 27.83
N LYS A 1033 -3.53 -5.80 28.91
CA LYS A 1033 -4.60 -5.78 29.90
C LYS A 1033 -4.58 -4.44 30.61
N VAL A 1034 -5.75 -3.87 30.85
CA VAL A 1034 -5.87 -2.59 31.56
C VAL A 1034 -5.36 -2.71 33.01
N SER A 1035 -5.47 -3.90 33.59
CA SER A 1035 -4.88 -4.25 34.89
C SER A 1035 -3.37 -4.10 34.97
N ASP A 1036 -2.69 -4.10 33.83
CA ASP A 1036 -1.22 -4.04 33.75
C ASP A 1036 -0.71 -2.59 33.61
N ILE A 1037 -1.62 -1.61 33.54
CA ILE A 1037 -1.27 -0.19 33.43
C ILE A 1037 -0.92 0.34 34.82
N ASN A 1038 0.34 0.74 35.01
CA ASN A 1038 0.77 1.38 36.25
C ASN A 1038 0.38 2.86 36.23
N THR A 1039 -0.09 3.36 37.37
CA THR A 1039 -0.50 4.76 37.51
C THR A 1039 0.19 5.44 38.68
N TYR A 1040 0.55 6.71 38.51
CA TYR A 1040 1.27 7.49 39.50
C TYR A 1040 0.64 8.88 39.61
N GLU A 1041 0.20 9.25 40.81
CA GLU A 1041 -0.48 10.53 41.05
C GLU A 1041 0.53 11.69 41.14
N PHE A 1042 0.21 12.81 40.50
CA PHE A 1042 0.91 14.08 40.74
C PHE A 1042 0.35 14.77 41.97
N PRO A 1043 1.15 15.58 42.70
CA PRO A 1043 0.65 16.42 43.78
C PRO A 1043 -0.44 17.39 43.28
N GLU A 1044 -1.51 17.61 44.05
CA GLU A 1044 -2.65 18.44 43.64
C GLU A 1044 -2.27 19.87 43.22
N MET A 1045 -1.19 20.42 43.79
CA MET A 1045 -0.70 21.77 43.49
C MET A 1045 0.26 21.83 42.29
N PHE A 1046 0.50 20.73 41.57
CA PHE A 1046 1.44 20.71 40.45
C PHE A 1046 0.83 21.33 39.19
N ILE A 1047 1.36 22.49 38.78
CA ILE A 1047 0.90 23.22 37.60
C ILE A 1047 2.07 23.58 36.68
N LEU A 1048 1.79 23.64 35.39
CA LEU A 1048 2.68 24.12 34.33
C LEU A 1048 2.06 25.41 33.77
N PRO A 1049 2.48 26.58 34.28
CA PRO A 1049 1.90 27.86 33.88
C PRO A 1049 2.42 28.29 32.51
N ASN A 1050 1.71 29.22 31.88
CA ASN A 1050 2.17 29.91 30.67
C ASN A 1050 2.46 29.00 29.46
N CYS A 1051 1.69 27.93 29.28
CA CYS A 1051 1.83 27.06 28.11
C CYS A 1051 1.12 27.66 26.89
N LYS A 1052 1.82 27.75 25.75
CA LYS A 1052 1.30 28.36 24.52
C LYS A 1052 0.44 27.38 23.72
N VAL A 1053 -0.74 27.82 23.27
CA VAL A 1053 -1.56 27.10 22.29
C VAL A 1053 -1.07 27.43 20.89
N GLN A 1054 -0.84 26.40 20.07
CA GLN A 1054 -0.33 26.55 18.71
C GLN A 1054 -0.91 25.50 17.76
N GLY A 1055 -0.91 25.84 16.47
CA GLY A 1055 -1.26 24.93 15.38
C GLY A 1055 -0.06 24.06 15.03
N PHE A 1056 -0.26 22.76 14.98
CA PHE A 1056 0.78 21.81 14.56
C PHE A 1056 0.50 21.37 13.13
N PHE A 1057 1.47 21.61 12.24
CA PHE A 1057 1.35 21.32 10.82
C PHE A 1057 2.23 20.12 10.43
N ASN A 1058 1.92 19.50 9.28
CA ASN A 1058 2.73 18.40 8.77
C ASN A 1058 4.09 18.94 8.26
N TYR A 1059 5.18 18.54 8.94
CA TYR A 1059 6.54 19.08 8.78
C TYR A 1059 7.12 18.97 7.36
N GLU A 1060 6.72 17.98 6.55
CA GLU A 1060 7.18 17.88 5.14
C GLU A 1060 6.63 18.99 4.24
N LEU A 1061 5.52 19.63 4.62
CA LEU A 1061 4.91 20.73 3.86
C LEU A 1061 5.42 22.11 4.32
N LEU A 1062 5.75 22.26 5.61
CA LEU A 1062 6.01 23.56 6.25
C LEU A 1062 7.44 24.09 6.05
N ILE A 1063 8.45 23.21 6.03
CA ILE A 1063 9.87 23.60 5.84
C ILE A 1063 10.06 24.32 4.49
N THR A 1064 9.21 24.00 3.51
CA THR A 1064 9.24 24.60 2.17
C THR A 1064 8.66 26.01 2.12
N THR A 1065 7.77 26.37 3.06
CA THR A 1065 7.01 27.63 3.05
C THR A 1065 7.53 28.62 4.10
N ALA A 1066 7.81 28.18 5.32
CA ALA A 1066 8.24 29.06 6.42
C ALA A 1066 9.68 29.60 6.24
N ALA A 1067 10.60 28.81 5.67
CA ALA A 1067 11.98 29.24 5.40
C ALA A 1067 12.09 30.34 4.31
N VAL A 1068 11.00 30.57 3.56
CA VAL A 1068 10.92 31.60 2.51
C VAL A 1068 10.35 32.90 3.07
N VAL A 1069 9.33 32.84 3.92
CA VAL A 1069 8.69 34.02 4.54
C VAL A 1069 9.67 34.76 5.45
N GLU A 1070 10.45 34.03 6.26
CA GLU A 1070 11.35 34.66 7.23
C GLU A 1070 12.61 35.28 6.58
N ARG A 1071 13.05 34.78 5.42
CA ARG A 1071 14.22 35.33 4.70
C ARG A 1071 13.90 36.49 3.75
N LEU A 1072 12.67 36.61 3.28
CA LEU A 1072 12.23 37.74 2.45
C LEU A 1072 11.90 38.99 3.30
N ASN A 1073 11.43 38.82 4.54
CA ASN A 1073 11.24 39.95 5.46
C ASN A 1073 12.57 40.60 5.91
N LEU A 1074 13.67 39.84 5.93
CA LEU A 1074 15.00 40.36 6.26
C LEU A 1074 15.62 41.22 5.14
N SER A 1075 15.15 41.11 3.89
CA SER A 1075 15.61 41.99 2.80
C SER A 1075 14.86 43.32 2.70
N GLN A 1076 13.67 43.44 3.32
CA GLN A 1076 12.88 44.69 3.30
C GLN A 1076 13.29 45.69 4.39
N SER A 1077 13.97 45.27 5.46
CA SER A 1077 14.33 46.16 6.60
C SER A 1077 15.67 46.92 6.45
N ARG A 1078 16.33 46.85 5.29
CA ARG A 1078 17.62 47.56 5.04
C ARG A 1078 17.54 48.81 4.16
N GLY A 1079 16.34 49.35 3.91
CA GLY A 1079 16.17 50.58 3.14
C GLY A 1079 15.20 51.55 3.80
N GLY A 1080 15.69 52.42 4.69
CA GLY A 1080 14.86 53.49 5.25
C GLY A 1080 15.53 54.26 6.39
N GLY A 1081 16.35 55.25 6.04
CA GLY A 1081 16.86 56.21 7.02
C GLY A 1081 15.79 57.24 7.40
N SER A 1082 15.41 57.27 8.67
CA SER A 1082 15.06 58.53 9.36
C SER A 1082 15.30 58.37 10.85
N GLN A 1083 15.93 59.38 11.44
CA GLN A 1083 16.27 59.48 12.86
C GLN A 1083 15.00 59.52 13.71
N LEU A 1084 14.91 58.65 14.71
CA LEU A 1084 14.32 58.94 16.02
C LEU A 1084 14.82 57.90 17.04
N GLU A 1085 14.85 58.33 18.29
CA GLU A 1085 15.68 57.91 19.43
C GLU A 1085 15.69 56.40 19.75
N THR A 1086 16.88 55.91 20.11
CA THR A 1086 17.17 54.55 20.59
C THR A 1086 16.62 54.28 21.99
N PRO A 1087 16.03 53.08 22.22
CA PRO A 1087 16.27 52.35 23.45
C PRO A 1087 17.00 51.01 23.19
N GLU A 1088 18.00 50.80 24.04
CA GLU A 1088 18.83 49.62 24.33
C GLU A 1088 18.70 48.36 23.44
N VAL A 1089 19.81 48.06 22.77
CA VAL A 1089 20.09 46.83 22.04
C VAL A 1089 20.24 45.66 23.02
N PHE A 1090 19.35 44.66 22.92
CA PHE A 1090 19.56 43.32 23.46
C PHE A 1090 20.53 42.54 22.55
N ASP A 1091 21.62 42.03 23.13
CA ASP A 1091 22.61 41.15 22.52
C ASP A 1091 22.00 39.78 22.12
N LEU A 1092 22.00 39.48 20.82
CA LEU A 1092 21.46 38.25 20.22
C LEU A 1092 22.52 37.17 19.96
N SER A 1093 23.64 37.15 20.71
CA SER A 1093 24.64 36.07 20.64
C SER A 1093 24.18 34.69 21.18
N ARG A 1094 22.89 34.48 21.45
CA ARG A 1094 22.32 33.16 21.84
C ARG A 1094 21.15 32.77 20.95
N ARG A 1095 21.37 31.83 20.03
CA ARG A 1095 20.29 31.07 19.39
C ARG A 1095 19.66 30.10 20.43
N PRO A 1096 18.33 29.96 20.50
CA PRO A 1096 17.72 28.86 21.24
C PRO A 1096 17.88 27.55 20.46
N THR A 1097 18.32 26.52 21.18
CA THR A 1097 18.43 25.11 20.78
C THR A 1097 17.09 24.45 20.51
#